data_AF-A0A3B8PZU1-F1
#
_entry.id   AF-A0A3B8PZU1-F1
#
_cell.length_a   1.000
_cell.length_b   1.000
_cell.length_c   1.000
_cell.angle_alpha   90.00
_cell.angle_beta   90.00
_cell.angle_gamma   90.00
#
_symmetry.space_group_name_H-M   'P 1'
#
loop_
_entity.id
_entity.type
_entity.pdbx_description
1 polymer ?
#
loop_
_entity_poly.entity_id
_entity_poly.type
_entity_poly.pdbx_seq_one_letter_code
_entity_poly.pdbx_strand_id
1 'polypeptide(L)'
;MSLIPMFRRFSRFFRSGSCLLLLAMARVHAAPELGQWVPLFQGIDHVSGTNSTRSGDFENLMVINALRIDLRDPDIRFLSSPRISNYVANVRETAGRTVSQFLRTNQVQVAVNAGFFNPGTYYLPEGTPMTAAGLLISQGELVSPASASYFASLLIDQNNQARIVPTNWPAVSTDGVWTAVSGDYPVLVGGVNVGRNYRNLGGFVHDNQPRTAIGLSEDRRDLFLLVIDGRQPGYSNGAYDSETAAWLQLLGAHDGINMDGGGSTTMVVEGSTGNPVRLNRSSAVADSGKERTVGSHLGVFAKPVTGFINEVVALPDDDVATITWTTRAPATTQVEYGLTSDLGLTTPTEAAATTNHAIRLTGLIPGTGYYFRAVSEAGGTTYTSTIRFFATTNYLSTNLVIALTDSWKYSFANLDGVAWTELDFDDSNWSGPGAGVLWADTRGSLNPEIQPEGDPLPGNGEFPYFTYYFRTHFQSVNPGPGSQLQFFGFIDDGAVVYLNGHEIYRLRMEDPPAVVSNESLAAGYPCDGDAICPDEFVVADSVAEHLREGDNVLAVEVHNYNARSPDITFGLAVTDARTVTVPAVLAISGGDGTTSVSWTRGGFVLQWSEGAQGPWTDVPGPVLASPFTVSDAGSTRYYRLRK
;
A
#
# COMPACT_ATOMS: atom_id res chain seq x y z
N MET A 1 -26.88 -26.46 78.46
CA MET A 1 -25.55 -27.05 78.70
C MET A 1 -24.58 -26.31 77.79
N SER A 2 -24.16 -25.10 78.15
CA SER A 2 -22.92 -24.77 78.90
C SER A 2 -21.65 -25.20 78.15
N LEU A 3 -20.62 -24.40 77.83
CA LEU A 3 -20.26 -22.97 77.99
C LEU A 3 -19.03 -22.72 77.05
N ILE A 4 -18.99 -21.52 76.45
CA ILE A 4 -17.95 -20.71 75.72
C ILE A 4 -16.51 -20.74 76.36
N PRO A 5 -15.34 -20.28 75.79
CA PRO A 5 -14.74 -20.17 74.41
C PRO A 5 -13.17 -20.28 74.25
N MET A 6 -12.69 -20.10 73.00
CA MET A 6 -11.53 -19.28 72.51
C MET A 6 -10.02 -19.57 72.78
N PHE A 7 -9.26 -19.43 71.67
CA PHE A 7 -8.04 -18.61 71.43
C PHE A 7 -6.69 -19.28 71.01
N ARG A 8 -6.32 -18.96 69.74
CA ARG A 8 -5.04 -18.40 69.20
C ARG A 8 -3.79 -19.27 68.84
N ARG A 9 -3.41 -19.09 67.55
CA ARG A 9 -2.09 -18.73 66.95
C ARG A 9 -1.12 -19.80 66.37
N PHE A 10 -0.99 -19.74 65.03
CA PHE A 10 0.20 -19.62 64.15
C PHE A 10 1.46 -20.54 64.24
N SER A 11 1.76 -21.13 63.06
CA SER A 11 3.04 -21.20 62.31
C SER A 11 4.08 -22.34 62.50
N ARG A 12 4.35 -22.98 61.33
CA ARG A 12 5.61 -23.48 60.68
C ARG A 12 6.59 -24.40 61.46
N PHE A 13 6.97 -25.56 60.87
CA PHE A 13 8.18 -25.79 60.03
C PHE A 13 8.54 -27.31 59.87
N PHE A 14 9.29 -27.61 58.79
CA PHE A 14 10.31 -28.66 58.56
C PHE A 14 10.08 -29.91 57.67
N ARG A 15 11.19 -30.22 56.95
CA ARG A 15 11.51 -31.06 55.78
C ARG A 15 11.60 -32.58 56.04
N SER A 16 11.52 -33.38 54.95
CA SER A 16 12.40 -34.53 54.57
C SER A 16 11.73 -35.31 53.42
N GLY A 17 12.34 -35.96 52.42
CA GLY A 17 13.72 -36.24 52.00
C GLY A 17 13.61 -37.12 50.73
N SER A 18 14.46 -36.91 49.73
CA SER A 18 14.35 -37.53 48.39
C SER A 18 15.14 -38.83 48.27
N CYS A 19 14.52 -39.85 47.66
CA CYS A 19 15.15 -41.10 47.22
C CYS A 19 15.26 -41.05 45.67
N LEU A 20 16.47 -41.13 45.11
CA LEU A 20 16.71 -41.12 43.67
C LEU A 20 16.56 -42.53 43.09
N LEU A 21 15.53 -42.74 42.27
CA LEU A 21 15.47 -43.82 41.28
C LEU A 21 16.07 -43.29 39.97
N LEU A 22 17.21 -43.83 39.55
CA LEU A 22 17.78 -43.60 38.22
C LEU A 22 16.97 -44.39 37.17
N LEU A 23 15.90 -43.79 36.66
CA LEU A 23 15.36 -44.18 35.35
C LEU A 23 16.32 -43.66 34.28
N ALA A 24 16.91 -44.58 33.51
CA ALA A 24 17.57 -44.23 32.27
C ALA A 24 16.53 -43.60 31.33
N MET A 25 16.55 -42.27 31.22
CA MET A 25 15.81 -41.57 30.18
C MET A 25 16.41 -41.96 28.84
N ALA A 26 15.69 -42.76 28.06
CA ALA A 26 15.92 -42.84 26.63
C ALA A 26 15.82 -41.41 26.10
N ARG A 27 16.92 -40.89 25.55
CA ARG A 27 16.90 -39.62 24.81
C ARG A 27 15.97 -39.82 23.63
N VAL A 28 14.79 -39.20 23.69
CA VAL A 28 13.93 -39.04 22.52
C VAL A 28 14.67 -38.10 21.57
N HIS A 29 15.17 -38.62 20.47
CA HIS A 29 15.83 -37.84 19.42
C HIS A 29 14.73 -37.14 18.61
N ALA A 30 14.74 -35.81 18.55
CA ALA A 30 13.78 -35.06 17.76
C ALA A 30 14.21 -35.03 16.28
N ALA A 31 13.30 -35.46 15.41
CA ALA A 31 13.42 -35.57 13.95
C ALA A 31 13.43 -34.19 13.26
N PRO A 32 13.75 -34.08 11.95
CA PRO A 32 13.46 -32.87 11.17
C PRO A 32 11.98 -32.47 11.31
N GLU A 33 11.73 -31.16 11.44
CA GLU A 33 10.40 -30.57 11.56
C GLU A 33 10.13 -29.71 10.33
N LEU A 34 9.05 -30.04 9.61
CA LEU A 34 8.49 -29.20 8.53
C LEU A 34 7.22 -28.53 9.05
N GLY A 35 7.07 -27.25 8.75
CA GLY A 35 5.82 -26.53 8.96
C GLY A 35 4.69 -27.04 8.06
N GLN A 36 3.52 -26.40 8.17
CA GLN A 36 2.45 -26.61 7.20
C GLN A 36 2.75 -25.85 5.90
N TRP A 37 2.36 -26.44 4.77
CA TRP A 37 2.36 -25.75 3.48
C TRP A 37 1.35 -24.59 3.52
N VAL A 38 1.80 -23.38 3.17
CA VAL A 38 1.01 -22.16 3.13
C VAL A 38 0.99 -21.63 1.69
N PRO A 39 -0.18 -21.40 1.07
CA PRO A 39 -0.24 -20.82 -0.27
C PRO A 39 0.40 -19.42 -0.33
N LEU A 40 1.28 -19.20 -1.31
CA LEU A 40 1.86 -17.87 -1.60
C LEU A 40 1.31 -17.27 -2.89
N PHE A 41 1.22 -18.10 -3.94
CA PHE A 41 0.61 -17.76 -5.23
C PHE A 41 -0.33 -18.89 -5.66
N GLN A 42 -1.24 -18.64 -6.60
CA GLN A 42 -2.00 -19.71 -7.24
C GLN A 42 -0.99 -20.71 -7.84
N GLY A 43 -1.07 -21.98 -7.41
CA GLY A 43 -0.15 -23.04 -7.82
C GLY A 43 1.21 -23.05 -7.10
N ILE A 44 1.45 -22.19 -6.11
CA ILE A 44 2.72 -22.14 -5.35
C ILE A 44 2.46 -22.08 -3.84
N ASP A 45 2.92 -23.11 -3.12
CA ASP A 45 2.93 -23.16 -1.66
C ASP A 45 4.33 -23.01 -1.10
N HIS A 46 4.44 -22.45 0.11
CA HIS A 46 5.67 -22.29 0.88
C HIS A 46 5.65 -23.10 2.16
N VAL A 47 6.83 -23.57 2.55
CA VAL A 47 7.08 -24.17 3.86
C VAL A 47 8.45 -23.75 4.39
N SER A 48 8.55 -23.59 5.69
CA SER A 48 9.83 -23.50 6.40
C SER A 48 10.04 -24.75 7.26
N GLY A 49 11.29 -25.11 7.48
CA GLY A 49 11.64 -26.27 8.30
C GLY A 49 12.97 -26.09 9.02
N THR A 50 13.17 -26.91 10.04
CA THR A 50 14.43 -26.95 10.80
C THR A 50 14.65 -28.32 11.42
N ASN A 51 15.83 -28.55 12.01
CA ASN A 51 16.14 -29.74 12.79
C ASN A 51 16.90 -29.35 14.06
N SER A 52 16.52 -29.93 15.21
CA SER A 52 17.03 -29.49 16.51
C SER A 52 18.28 -30.22 17.00
N THR A 53 18.62 -31.40 16.44
CA THR A 53 19.84 -32.18 16.76
C THR A 53 20.24 -33.12 15.62
N ARG A 54 21.42 -33.77 15.73
CA ARG A 54 21.82 -34.87 14.84
C ARG A 54 20.79 -36.00 14.89
N SER A 55 20.10 -36.29 13.78
CA SER A 55 19.17 -37.40 13.67
C SER A 55 19.09 -37.93 12.23
N GLY A 56 19.23 -39.24 12.05
CA GLY A 56 19.18 -39.87 10.72
C GLY A 56 20.25 -39.33 9.77
N ASP A 57 19.83 -38.85 8.60
CA ASP A 57 20.69 -38.23 7.59
C ASP A 57 21.13 -36.80 7.92
N PHE A 58 20.63 -36.19 9.01
CA PHE A 58 20.89 -34.79 9.37
C PHE A 58 21.92 -34.68 10.50
N GLU A 59 23.06 -34.06 10.19
CA GLU A 59 24.23 -33.88 11.04
C GLU A 59 24.44 -32.43 11.51
N ASN A 60 23.92 -31.48 10.74
CA ASN A 60 24.05 -30.05 10.96
C ASN A 60 22.72 -29.44 11.37
N LEU A 61 22.75 -28.36 12.15
CA LEU A 61 21.56 -27.52 12.33
C LEU A 61 21.28 -26.78 11.03
N MET A 62 20.08 -26.93 10.48
CA MET A 62 19.64 -26.30 9.25
C MET A 62 18.33 -25.55 9.48
N VAL A 63 18.20 -24.43 8.79
CA VAL A 63 16.92 -23.76 8.56
C VAL A 63 16.70 -23.72 7.05
N ILE A 64 15.55 -24.24 6.63
CA ILE A 64 15.19 -24.36 5.23
C ILE A 64 13.96 -23.52 4.92
N ASN A 65 13.92 -23.04 3.68
CA ASN A 65 12.69 -22.57 3.04
C ASN A 65 12.53 -23.31 1.73
N ALA A 66 11.32 -23.80 1.47
CA ALA A 66 11.01 -24.50 0.25
C ALA A 66 9.69 -24.03 -0.36
N LEU A 67 9.62 -24.11 -1.68
CA LEU A 67 8.42 -23.89 -2.46
C LEU A 67 8.04 -25.18 -3.18
N ARG A 68 6.74 -25.49 -3.18
CA ARG A 68 6.14 -26.51 -4.04
C ARG A 68 5.33 -25.81 -5.12
N ILE A 69 5.62 -26.12 -6.38
CA ILE A 69 4.99 -25.50 -7.55
C ILE A 69 4.22 -26.59 -8.32
N ASP A 70 2.89 -26.45 -8.43
CA ASP A 70 2.05 -27.36 -9.21
C ASP A 70 2.19 -27.05 -10.71
N LEU A 71 2.88 -27.93 -11.42
CA LEU A 71 3.17 -27.79 -12.85
C LEU A 71 1.92 -27.91 -13.74
N ARG A 72 0.77 -28.30 -13.19
CA ARG A 72 -0.50 -28.40 -13.94
C ARG A 72 -1.31 -27.10 -13.91
N ASP A 73 -0.96 -26.16 -13.03
CA ASP A 73 -1.64 -24.88 -13.00
C ASP A 73 -1.31 -24.09 -14.29
N PRO A 74 -2.33 -23.70 -15.08
CA PRO A 74 -2.11 -23.09 -16.40
C PRO A 74 -1.52 -21.67 -16.31
N ASP A 75 -1.53 -21.04 -15.14
CA ASP A 75 -0.98 -19.71 -14.92
C ASP A 75 0.51 -19.73 -14.52
N ILE A 76 1.06 -20.91 -14.21
CA ILE A 76 2.48 -21.10 -13.92
C ILE A 76 3.29 -21.02 -15.21
N ARG A 77 4.33 -20.19 -15.23
CA ARG A 77 5.33 -20.14 -16.32
C ARG A 77 6.72 -19.89 -15.75
N PHE A 78 7.75 -20.40 -16.42
CA PHE A 78 9.14 -20.29 -15.96
C PHE A 78 9.96 -19.32 -16.82
N LEU A 79 10.97 -18.72 -16.18
CA LEU A 79 11.96 -17.85 -16.79
C LEU A 79 13.33 -18.09 -16.16
N SER A 80 14.35 -18.35 -16.97
CA SER A 80 15.74 -18.29 -16.51
C SER A 80 16.42 -16.98 -16.95
N SER A 81 17.63 -16.71 -16.47
CA SER A 81 18.41 -15.53 -16.92
C SER A 81 18.48 -15.46 -18.46
N PRO A 82 17.93 -14.40 -19.10
CA PRO A 82 17.99 -14.24 -20.55
C PRO A 82 19.39 -13.79 -21.00
N ARG A 83 19.62 -13.79 -22.32
CA ARG A 83 20.84 -13.22 -22.90
C ARG A 83 21.00 -11.74 -22.53
N ILE A 84 22.22 -11.33 -22.21
CA ILE A 84 22.56 -9.90 -22.10
C ILE A 84 22.51 -9.22 -23.47
N SER A 85 22.22 -7.93 -23.52
CA SER A 85 22.07 -7.16 -24.78
C SER A 85 23.31 -7.18 -25.69
N ASN A 86 24.50 -7.34 -25.14
CA ASN A 86 25.78 -7.46 -25.86
C ASN A 86 26.34 -8.90 -25.79
N TYR A 87 25.46 -9.87 -26.00
CA TYR A 87 25.75 -11.30 -25.90
C TYR A 87 26.96 -11.75 -26.72
N VAL A 88 27.83 -12.54 -26.10
CA VAL A 88 28.93 -13.27 -26.73
C VAL A 88 28.98 -14.66 -26.10
N ALA A 89 28.72 -15.70 -26.89
CA ALA A 89 28.69 -17.08 -26.41
C ALA A 89 29.97 -17.46 -25.64
N ASN A 90 29.82 -18.15 -24.50
CA ASN A 90 30.89 -18.57 -23.58
C ASN A 90 31.72 -17.43 -22.95
N VAL A 91 31.38 -16.15 -23.16
CA VAL A 91 32.16 -15.00 -22.66
C VAL A 91 31.29 -13.96 -21.95
N ARG A 92 30.11 -13.65 -22.49
CA ARG A 92 29.15 -12.67 -21.99
C ARG A 92 27.76 -13.18 -22.28
N GLU A 93 27.23 -13.99 -21.40
CA GLU A 93 25.98 -14.71 -21.64
C GLU A 93 24.81 -14.03 -20.92
N THR A 94 24.99 -13.69 -19.65
CA THR A 94 23.96 -13.09 -18.81
C THR A 94 24.43 -11.77 -18.19
N ALA A 95 23.46 -10.97 -17.75
CA ALA A 95 23.70 -9.83 -16.89
C ALA A 95 23.66 -10.29 -15.44
N GLY A 96 24.75 -10.07 -14.69
CA GLY A 96 24.81 -10.34 -13.26
C GLY A 96 23.81 -9.49 -12.49
N ARG A 97 22.99 -10.14 -11.66
CA ARG A 97 21.99 -9.48 -10.82
C ARG A 97 21.83 -10.14 -9.47
N THR A 98 21.35 -9.41 -8.48
CA THR A 98 20.77 -10.01 -7.28
C THR A 98 19.45 -10.72 -7.63
N VAL A 99 19.05 -11.73 -6.85
CA VAL A 99 17.79 -12.45 -7.06
C VAL A 99 16.61 -11.50 -6.88
N SER A 100 16.71 -10.59 -5.91
CA SER A 100 15.73 -9.52 -5.70
C SER A 100 15.59 -8.62 -6.93
N GLN A 101 16.69 -8.21 -7.56
CA GLN A 101 16.64 -7.36 -8.76
C GLN A 101 16.15 -8.13 -9.99
N PHE A 102 16.51 -9.41 -10.11
CA PHE A 102 15.96 -10.29 -11.14
C PHE A 102 14.43 -10.39 -11.03
N LEU A 103 13.89 -10.57 -9.82
CA LEU A 103 12.45 -10.59 -9.57
C LEU A 103 11.79 -9.29 -10.05
N ARG A 104 12.28 -8.13 -9.57
CA ARG A 104 11.72 -6.81 -9.95
C ARG A 104 11.74 -6.58 -11.45
N THR A 105 12.89 -6.87 -12.08
CA THR A 105 13.10 -6.51 -13.49
C THR A 105 12.24 -7.36 -14.42
N ASN A 106 12.00 -8.62 -14.07
CA ASN A 106 11.26 -9.54 -14.92
C ASN A 106 9.80 -9.75 -14.47
N GLN A 107 9.38 -9.11 -13.38
CA GLN A 107 8.01 -9.16 -12.85
C GLN A 107 7.50 -10.60 -12.62
N VAL A 108 8.41 -11.48 -12.19
CA VAL A 108 8.06 -12.83 -11.72
C VAL A 108 7.61 -12.77 -10.26
N GLN A 109 6.75 -13.69 -9.84
CA GLN A 109 6.23 -13.75 -8.47
C GLN A 109 7.20 -14.44 -7.51
N VAL A 110 8.04 -15.34 -8.03
CA VAL A 110 9.08 -16.06 -7.28
C VAL A 110 10.38 -16.00 -8.07
N ALA A 111 11.51 -15.87 -7.38
CA ALA A 111 12.83 -16.05 -7.95
C ALA A 111 13.79 -16.75 -6.97
N VAL A 112 14.71 -17.56 -7.49
CA VAL A 112 15.81 -18.19 -6.76
C VAL A 112 17.09 -18.12 -7.58
N ASN A 113 18.25 -18.11 -6.93
CA ASN A 113 19.52 -18.31 -7.63
C ASN A 113 19.54 -19.70 -8.29
N ALA A 114 20.24 -19.86 -9.41
CA ALA A 114 20.31 -21.13 -10.14
C ALA A 114 21.74 -21.64 -10.31
N GLY A 115 22.23 -21.74 -11.54
CA GLY A 115 23.53 -22.34 -11.85
C GLY A 115 24.75 -21.50 -11.44
N PHE A 116 25.92 -22.14 -11.47
CA PHE A 116 27.22 -21.51 -11.22
C PHE A 116 27.55 -20.52 -12.34
N PHE A 117 28.51 -19.62 -12.09
CA PHE A 117 28.84 -18.55 -13.04
C PHE A 117 30.25 -18.00 -12.82
N ASN A 118 30.75 -17.29 -13.83
CA ASN A 118 31.96 -16.48 -13.76
C ASN A 118 31.71 -15.05 -14.27
N PRO A 119 32.38 -14.03 -13.70
CA PRO A 119 33.28 -14.08 -12.55
C PRO A 119 32.53 -14.33 -11.23
N GLY A 120 33.15 -15.11 -10.32
CA GLY A 120 32.58 -15.46 -9.02
C GLY A 120 32.74 -14.42 -7.90
N THR A 121 33.19 -13.20 -8.20
CA THR A 121 33.34 -12.12 -7.21
C THR A 121 31.99 -11.78 -6.57
N TYR A 122 31.93 -11.61 -5.24
CA TYR A 122 30.67 -11.55 -4.49
C TYR A 122 29.78 -10.34 -4.81
N TYR A 123 30.35 -9.13 -4.79
CA TYR A 123 29.56 -7.89 -4.89
C TYR A 123 29.92 -7.13 -6.15
N LEU A 124 29.49 -7.68 -7.29
CA LEU A 124 29.64 -7.04 -8.59
C LEU A 124 28.48 -6.08 -8.85
N PRO A 125 28.72 -4.96 -9.55
CA PRO A 125 27.64 -4.08 -9.99
C PRO A 125 26.59 -4.84 -10.81
N GLU A 126 25.32 -4.48 -10.62
CA GLU A 126 24.21 -4.95 -11.46
C GLU A 126 24.53 -4.71 -12.95
N GLY A 127 24.22 -5.70 -13.79
CA GLY A 127 24.52 -5.64 -15.23
C GLY A 127 25.92 -6.11 -15.62
N THR A 128 26.79 -6.46 -14.67
CA THR A 128 28.12 -7.02 -14.99
C THR A 128 27.98 -8.26 -15.89
N PRO A 129 28.63 -8.33 -17.06
CA PRO A 129 28.56 -9.51 -17.92
C PRO A 129 29.09 -10.76 -17.22
N MET A 130 28.34 -11.86 -17.30
CA MET A 130 28.69 -13.14 -16.71
C MET A 130 28.58 -14.28 -17.72
N THR A 131 29.38 -15.33 -17.52
CA THR A 131 29.26 -16.62 -18.21
C THR A 131 28.60 -17.60 -17.25
N ALA A 132 27.45 -18.17 -17.66
CA ALA A 132 26.79 -19.19 -16.87
C ALA A 132 27.53 -20.53 -17.04
N ALA A 133 27.48 -21.38 -16.02
CA ALA A 133 28.12 -22.68 -16.07
C ALA A 133 27.07 -23.77 -16.32
N GLY A 134 27.19 -24.44 -17.46
CA GLY A 134 26.26 -25.48 -17.90
C GLY A 134 25.05 -24.94 -18.66
N LEU A 135 24.16 -25.86 -19.07
CA LEU A 135 23.03 -25.54 -19.94
C LEU A 135 22.11 -24.49 -19.28
N LEU A 136 21.87 -23.41 -20.01
CA LEU A 136 20.90 -22.37 -19.67
C LEU A 136 20.07 -22.06 -20.92
N ILE A 137 18.75 -22.22 -20.83
CA ILE A 137 17.79 -21.85 -21.88
C ILE A 137 16.75 -20.93 -21.26
N SER A 138 16.48 -19.80 -21.90
CA SER A 138 15.47 -18.83 -21.48
C SER A 138 14.54 -18.55 -22.64
N GLN A 139 13.24 -18.77 -22.45
CA GLN A 139 12.22 -18.55 -23.48
C GLN A 139 12.51 -19.26 -24.82
N GLY A 140 13.00 -20.50 -24.74
CA GLY A 140 13.39 -21.31 -25.89
C GLY A 140 14.73 -20.91 -26.54
N GLU A 141 15.38 -19.85 -26.06
CA GLU A 141 16.67 -19.39 -26.56
C GLU A 141 17.82 -20.00 -25.74
N LEU A 142 18.80 -20.60 -26.42
CA LEU A 142 20.02 -21.10 -25.78
C LEU A 142 20.88 -19.91 -25.29
N VAL A 143 21.05 -19.79 -23.98
CA VAL A 143 21.86 -18.75 -23.34
C VAL A 143 23.27 -19.24 -23.03
N SER A 144 23.41 -20.47 -22.55
CA SER A 144 24.70 -21.11 -22.25
C SER A 144 24.66 -22.59 -22.62
N PRO A 145 25.70 -23.16 -23.27
CA PRO A 145 25.70 -24.55 -23.71
C PRO A 145 25.88 -25.55 -22.56
N ALA A 146 25.50 -26.80 -22.79
CA ALA A 146 25.76 -27.89 -21.85
C ALA A 146 27.28 -28.05 -21.57
N SER A 147 27.60 -28.46 -20.34
CA SER A 147 28.98 -28.55 -19.85
C SER A 147 29.27 -29.95 -19.30
N ALA A 148 30.51 -30.41 -19.48
CA ALA A 148 31.01 -31.63 -18.86
C ALA A 148 31.22 -31.48 -17.34
N SER A 149 31.36 -30.25 -16.83
CA SER A 149 31.60 -29.97 -15.42
C SER A 149 30.33 -29.67 -14.63
N TYR A 150 29.30 -29.13 -15.28
CA TYR A 150 28.02 -28.74 -14.67
C TYR A 150 26.91 -29.43 -15.45
N PHE A 151 26.72 -30.71 -15.15
CA PHE A 151 26.06 -31.65 -16.05
C PHE A 151 24.66 -32.05 -15.59
N ALA A 152 24.24 -31.74 -14.38
CA ALA A 152 22.85 -31.99 -13.95
C ALA A 152 21.94 -30.82 -14.33
N SER A 153 20.85 -31.08 -15.07
CA SER A 153 20.00 -30.00 -15.62
C SER A 153 18.51 -30.24 -15.36
N LEU A 154 17.79 -29.16 -15.04
CA LEU A 154 16.33 -29.08 -15.12
C LEU A 154 15.94 -28.60 -16.52
N LEU A 155 15.01 -29.27 -17.18
CA LEU A 155 14.49 -28.90 -18.49
C LEU A 155 12.96 -28.85 -18.41
N ILE A 156 12.36 -27.74 -18.85
CA ILE A 156 10.91 -27.50 -18.83
C ILE A 156 10.48 -27.02 -20.22
N ASP A 157 9.40 -27.59 -20.76
CA ASP A 157 8.79 -27.14 -22.03
C ASP A 157 7.75 -26.02 -21.81
N GLN A 158 7.10 -25.57 -22.89
CA GLN A 158 6.07 -24.51 -22.83
C GLN A 158 4.77 -24.93 -22.11
N ASN A 159 4.56 -26.23 -21.90
CA ASN A 159 3.39 -26.80 -21.24
C ASN A 159 3.72 -27.27 -19.81
N ASN A 160 4.78 -26.72 -19.22
CA ASN A 160 5.30 -27.06 -17.90
C ASN A 160 5.65 -28.55 -17.69
N GLN A 161 5.92 -29.30 -18.75
CA GLN A 161 6.43 -30.66 -18.61
C GLN A 161 7.91 -30.61 -18.23
N ALA A 162 8.19 -30.86 -16.95
CA ALA A 162 9.53 -30.83 -16.40
C ALA A 162 10.20 -32.21 -16.41
N ARG A 163 11.53 -32.21 -16.58
CA ARG A 163 12.40 -33.36 -16.32
C ARG A 163 13.72 -32.90 -15.70
N ILE A 164 14.23 -33.68 -14.76
CA ILE A 164 15.61 -33.59 -14.28
C ILE A 164 16.44 -34.60 -15.05
N VAL A 165 17.53 -34.15 -15.66
CA VAL A 165 18.50 -34.99 -16.34
C VAL A 165 19.75 -35.08 -15.44
N PRO A 166 20.06 -36.25 -14.85
CA PRO A 166 21.20 -36.41 -13.95
C PRO A 166 22.56 -36.17 -14.61
N THR A 167 22.66 -36.40 -15.93
CA THR A 167 23.79 -36.00 -16.75
C THR A 167 23.35 -35.56 -18.14
N ASN A 168 23.65 -34.31 -18.46
CA ASN A 168 23.47 -33.66 -19.74
C ASN A 168 24.81 -33.58 -20.49
N TRP A 169 25.73 -34.51 -20.19
CA TRP A 169 26.98 -34.67 -20.91
C TRP A 169 27.20 -36.13 -21.36
N PRO A 170 27.39 -36.40 -22.67
CA PRO A 170 27.29 -35.45 -23.79
C PRO A 170 25.91 -34.77 -23.88
N ALA A 171 25.86 -33.59 -24.50
CA ALA A 171 24.64 -32.78 -24.57
C ALA A 171 23.43 -33.59 -25.06
N VAL A 172 22.34 -33.58 -24.29
CA VAL A 172 21.06 -34.16 -24.70
C VAL A 172 20.30 -33.19 -25.62
N SER A 173 19.34 -33.70 -26.40
CA SER A 173 18.50 -32.82 -27.21
C SER A 173 17.73 -31.83 -26.33
N THR A 174 17.77 -30.57 -26.75
CA THR A 174 17.05 -29.44 -26.15
C THR A 174 15.86 -29.01 -27.01
N ASP A 175 15.46 -29.80 -28.00
CA ASP A 175 14.31 -29.50 -28.85
C ASP A 175 13.04 -29.40 -28.00
N GLY A 176 12.27 -28.34 -28.19
CA GLY A 176 11.04 -28.07 -27.43
C GLY A 176 11.24 -27.60 -25.99
N VAL A 177 12.48 -27.45 -25.51
CA VAL A 177 12.76 -26.93 -24.17
C VAL A 177 12.56 -25.42 -24.16
N TRP A 178 11.72 -24.93 -23.25
CA TRP A 178 11.42 -23.51 -23.08
C TRP A 178 12.30 -22.85 -22.01
N THR A 179 12.54 -23.55 -20.91
CA THR A 179 13.40 -23.08 -19.83
C THR A 179 14.30 -24.23 -19.36
N ALA A 180 15.59 -23.95 -19.20
CA ALA A 180 16.53 -24.88 -18.59
C ALA A 180 17.52 -24.14 -17.70
N VAL A 181 17.88 -24.78 -16.58
CA VAL A 181 18.96 -24.36 -15.68
C VAL A 181 19.79 -25.58 -15.29
N SER A 182 21.11 -25.43 -15.27
CA SER A 182 22.02 -26.48 -14.81
C SER A 182 22.56 -26.17 -13.42
N GLY A 183 22.60 -27.20 -12.60
CA GLY A 183 23.40 -27.25 -11.38
C GLY A 183 24.73 -27.94 -11.65
N ASP A 184 25.35 -28.45 -10.60
CA ASP A 184 26.62 -29.19 -10.69
C ASP A 184 26.36 -30.68 -10.95
N TYR A 185 25.78 -31.36 -9.95
CA TYR A 185 25.54 -32.81 -9.93
C TYR A 185 24.18 -33.17 -9.31
N PRO A 186 23.64 -34.37 -9.59
CA PRO A 186 22.41 -34.83 -8.96
C PRO A 186 22.65 -35.23 -7.50
N VAL A 187 21.75 -34.89 -6.59
CA VAL A 187 21.79 -35.35 -5.18
C VAL A 187 20.72 -36.41 -4.90
N LEU A 188 19.70 -36.49 -5.75
CA LEU A 188 18.63 -37.46 -5.69
C LEU A 188 18.34 -37.99 -7.11
N VAL A 189 18.31 -39.31 -7.27
CA VAL A 189 18.00 -39.96 -8.57
C VAL A 189 17.12 -41.17 -8.30
N GLY A 190 15.93 -41.23 -8.89
CA GLY A 190 15.08 -42.40 -8.74
C GLY A 190 14.63 -42.65 -7.29
N GLY A 191 14.47 -41.59 -6.49
CA GLY A 191 14.21 -41.65 -5.05
C GLY A 191 15.41 -42.04 -4.19
N VAL A 192 16.57 -42.31 -4.79
CA VAL A 192 17.81 -42.71 -4.08
C VAL A 192 18.67 -41.49 -3.77
N ASN A 193 18.98 -41.29 -2.49
CA ASN A 193 19.90 -40.25 -2.01
C ASN A 193 21.35 -40.58 -2.43
N VAL A 194 21.70 -40.18 -3.66
CA VAL A 194 23.06 -40.30 -4.21
C VAL A 194 24.01 -39.24 -3.65
N GLY A 195 23.48 -38.22 -2.97
CA GLY A 195 24.26 -37.21 -2.24
C GLY A 195 25.27 -37.82 -1.26
N ARG A 196 24.97 -39.01 -0.71
CA ARG A 196 25.87 -39.79 0.15
C ARG A 196 27.18 -40.21 -0.54
N ASN A 197 27.20 -40.32 -1.86
CA ASN A 197 28.40 -40.70 -2.63
C ASN A 197 29.44 -39.57 -2.71
N TYR A 198 29.01 -38.33 -2.51
CA TYR A 198 29.91 -37.17 -2.49
C TYR A 198 30.55 -36.95 -1.11
N ARG A 199 30.13 -37.73 -0.11
CA ARG A 199 30.68 -37.67 1.23
C ARG A 199 32.16 -38.07 1.20
N ASN A 200 33.02 -37.17 1.65
CA ASN A 200 34.49 -37.26 1.61
C ASN A 200 35.13 -37.10 0.23
N LEU A 201 34.38 -36.73 -0.81
CA LEU A 201 35.01 -36.16 -1.99
C LEU A 201 35.57 -34.79 -1.59
N GLY A 202 36.89 -34.63 -1.74
CA GLY A 202 37.54 -33.36 -1.43
C GLY A 202 37.01 -32.25 -2.33
N GLY A 203 36.86 -31.04 -1.76
CA GLY A 203 36.44 -29.86 -2.51
C GLY A 203 35.40 -29.06 -1.74
N PHE A 204 35.56 -27.74 -1.76
CA PHE A 204 34.72 -26.81 -0.99
C PHE A 204 33.21 -26.90 -1.30
N VAL A 205 32.87 -27.40 -2.50
CA VAL A 205 31.48 -27.60 -2.94
C VAL A 205 30.78 -28.75 -2.22
N HIS A 206 31.50 -29.75 -1.72
CA HIS A 206 30.95 -30.91 -1.00
C HIS A 206 30.92 -30.73 0.52
N ASP A 207 31.55 -29.65 1.02
CA ASP A 207 31.56 -29.32 2.44
C ASP A 207 30.18 -28.85 2.93
N ASN A 208 30.06 -28.65 4.24
CA ASN A 208 28.87 -28.04 4.82
C ASN A 208 28.75 -26.58 4.33
N GLN A 209 27.70 -26.29 3.55
CA GLN A 209 27.46 -24.97 2.94
C GLN A 209 25.97 -24.58 3.00
N PRO A 210 25.63 -23.28 2.88
CA PRO A 210 24.32 -22.89 2.39
C PRO A 210 24.06 -23.54 1.04
N ARG A 211 22.84 -24.04 0.80
CA ARG A 211 22.50 -24.81 -0.40
C ARG A 211 21.30 -24.24 -1.09
N THR A 212 21.33 -24.27 -2.42
CA THR A 212 20.13 -24.16 -3.25
C THR A 212 19.99 -25.48 -4.01
N ALA A 213 18.78 -26.02 -4.05
CA ALA A 213 18.50 -27.27 -4.73
C ALA A 213 17.15 -27.24 -5.43
N ILE A 214 17.02 -28.02 -6.49
CA ILE A 214 15.77 -28.19 -7.22
C ILE A 214 15.40 -29.67 -7.20
N GLY A 215 14.15 -29.98 -6.88
CA GLY A 215 13.60 -31.34 -6.89
C GLY A 215 12.37 -31.47 -7.78
N LEU A 216 12.09 -32.68 -8.23
CA LEU A 216 10.88 -33.02 -9.01
C LEU A 216 10.22 -34.26 -8.42
N SER A 217 8.89 -34.24 -8.26
CA SER A 217 8.13 -35.41 -7.79
C SER A 217 8.18 -36.57 -8.80
N GLU A 218 7.94 -37.80 -8.33
CA GLU A 218 7.97 -39.00 -9.18
C GLU A 218 6.95 -38.92 -10.34
N ASP A 219 5.76 -38.38 -10.05
CA ASP A 219 4.68 -38.17 -11.02
C ASP A 219 4.86 -36.90 -11.87
N ARG A 220 5.94 -36.14 -11.63
CA ARG A 220 6.30 -34.89 -12.31
C ARG A 220 5.24 -33.80 -12.23
N ARG A 221 4.41 -33.81 -11.19
CA ARG A 221 3.41 -32.77 -10.94
C ARG A 221 3.96 -31.61 -10.14
N ASP A 222 4.88 -31.87 -9.21
CA ASP A 222 5.38 -30.87 -8.28
C ASP A 222 6.87 -30.62 -8.53
N LEU A 223 7.20 -29.35 -8.77
CA LEU A 223 8.57 -28.86 -8.75
C LEU A 223 8.87 -28.26 -7.36
N PHE A 224 9.99 -28.64 -6.78
CA PHE A 224 10.44 -28.15 -5.49
C PHE A 224 11.64 -27.21 -5.66
N LEU A 225 11.53 -26.00 -5.14
CA LEU A 225 12.68 -25.10 -4.97
C LEU A 225 13.05 -25.11 -3.50
N LEU A 226 14.30 -25.42 -3.17
CA LEU A 226 14.80 -25.52 -1.80
C LEU A 226 15.99 -24.59 -1.60
N VAL A 227 15.94 -23.78 -0.54
CA VAL A 227 17.11 -23.09 0.00
C VAL A 227 17.35 -23.50 1.45
N ILE A 228 18.61 -23.77 1.76
CA ILE A 228 19.11 -24.11 3.10
C ILE A 228 20.07 -23.01 3.51
N ASP A 229 19.74 -22.27 4.57
CA ASP A 229 20.64 -21.24 5.10
C ASP A 229 21.91 -21.90 5.68
N GLY A 230 23.02 -21.18 5.75
CA GLY A 230 24.25 -21.72 6.31
C GLY A 230 25.23 -20.65 6.77
N ARG A 231 26.39 -21.09 7.30
CA ARG A 231 27.47 -20.23 7.84
C ARG A 231 27.02 -19.26 8.95
N GLN A 232 25.96 -19.59 9.67
CA GLN A 232 25.38 -18.76 10.72
C GLN A 232 25.24 -19.59 12.01
N PRO A 233 26.34 -19.72 12.79
CA PRO A 233 26.35 -20.55 14.00
C PRO A 233 25.21 -20.22 14.95
N GLY A 234 24.52 -21.26 15.43
CA GLY A 234 23.36 -21.12 16.32
C GLY A 234 22.03 -20.82 15.63
N TYR A 235 22.03 -20.58 14.32
CA TYR A 235 20.82 -20.43 13.50
C TYR A 235 20.76 -21.51 12.42
N SER A 236 21.72 -21.51 11.48
CA SER A 236 21.84 -22.51 10.42
C SER A 236 23.29 -22.67 10.01
N ASN A 237 23.83 -23.87 10.16
CA ASN A 237 25.22 -24.18 9.82
C ASN A 237 25.39 -24.43 8.31
N GLY A 238 24.34 -24.96 7.66
CA GLY A 238 24.34 -25.39 6.27
C GLY A 238 24.09 -26.90 6.16
N ALA A 239 24.19 -27.43 4.95
CA ALA A 239 23.99 -28.83 4.63
C ALA A 239 25.14 -29.41 3.80
N TYR A 240 25.40 -30.70 4.03
CA TYR A 240 26.07 -31.59 3.07
C TYR A 240 25.13 -31.98 1.93
N ASP A 241 25.70 -32.57 0.86
CA ASP A 241 24.95 -33.03 -0.31
C ASP A 241 23.89 -34.08 0.07
N SER A 242 24.21 -35.00 0.98
CA SER A 242 23.28 -36.01 1.48
C SER A 242 22.14 -35.44 2.32
N GLU A 243 22.39 -34.39 3.10
CA GLU A 243 21.38 -33.68 3.89
C GLU A 243 20.42 -32.90 2.98
N THR A 244 20.97 -32.33 1.90
CA THR A 244 20.18 -31.63 0.88
C THR A 244 19.22 -32.59 0.18
N ALA A 245 19.71 -33.77 -0.22
CA ALA A 245 18.86 -34.83 -0.77
C ALA A 245 17.79 -35.32 0.22
N ALA A 246 18.15 -35.46 1.50
CA ALA A 246 17.19 -35.88 2.52
C ALA A 246 16.06 -34.85 2.72
N TRP A 247 16.38 -33.55 2.69
CA TRP A 247 15.34 -32.49 2.68
C TRP A 247 14.46 -32.56 1.44
N LEU A 248 15.04 -32.74 0.25
CA LEU A 248 14.26 -32.92 -0.99
C LEU A 248 13.32 -34.13 -0.90
N GLN A 249 13.77 -35.27 -0.35
CA GLN A 249 12.92 -36.43 -0.11
C GLN A 249 11.76 -36.14 0.86
N LEU A 250 12.03 -35.41 1.96
CA LEU A 250 11.00 -35.00 2.91
C LEU A 250 9.95 -34.07 2.28
N LEU A 251 10.34 -33.24 1.32
CA LEU A 251 9.43 -32.37 0.58
C LEU A 251 8.58 -33.14 -0.44
N GLY A 252 9.00 -34.35 -0.83
CA GLY A 252 8.31 -35.20 -1.81
C GLY A 252 9.00 -35.32 -3.18
N ALA A 253 10.25 -34.85 -3.30
CA ALA A 253 11.00 -35.02 -4.53
C ALA A 253 11.48 -36.47 -4.71
N HIS A 254 11.55 -36.90 -5.97
CA HIS A 254 12.08 -38.19 -6.42
C HIS A 254 13.39 -38.04 -7.19
N ASP A 255 13.57 -36.93 -7.91
CA ASP A 255 14.82 -36.55 -8.55
C ASP A 255 15.23 -35.15 -8.06
N GLY A 256 16.54 -34.86 -8.01
CA GLY A 256 17.01 -33.61 -7.42
C GLY A 256 18.45 -33.23 -7.76
N ILE A 257 18.69 -31.93 -7.90
CA ILE A 257 19.95 -31.33 -8.37
C ILE A 257 20.48 -30.37 -7.30
N ASN A 258 21.80 -30.41 -7.04
CA ASN A 258 22.48 -29.34 -6.30
C ASN A 258 22.78 -28.17 -7.24
N MET A 259 22.34 -26.97 -6.86
CA MET A 259 22.56 -25.72 -7.60
C MET A 259 23.72 -24.92 -7.00
N ASP A 260 23.97 -23.69 -7.49
CA ASP A 260 24.94 -22.80 -6.84
C ASP A 260 24.50 -22.49 -5.40
N GLY A 261 25.46 -22.50 -4.48
CA GLY A 261 25.22 -22.41 -3.04
C GLY A 261 25.97 -21.26 -2.37
N GLY A 262 26.30 -21.44 -1.10
CA GLY A 262 27.10 -20.46 -0.36
C GLY A 262 26.44 -19.09 -0.28
N GLY A 263 27.21 -18.04 -0.52
CA GLY A 263 26.68 -16.66 -0.52
C GLY A 263 25.65 -16.38 -1.62
N SER A 264 25.50 -17.26 -2.62
CA SER A 264 24.50 -17.12 -3.68
C SER A 264 23.10 -17.54 -3.23
N THR A 265 23.00 -18.44 -2.23
CA THR A 265 21.73 -19.03 -1.78
C THR A 265 20.73 -17.96 -1.33
N THR A 266 19.78 -17.67 -2.21
CA THR A 266 18.77 -16.64 -2.01
C THR A 266 17.50 -17.01 -2.76
N MET A 267 16.36 -16.96 -2.05
CA MET A 267 15.02 -17.11 -2.60
C MET A 267 14.17 -15.88 -2.22
N VAL A 268 13.45 -15.35 -3.20
CA VAL A 268 12.70 -14.09 -3.10
C VAL A 268 11.32 -14.27 -3.70
N VAL A 269 10.32 -13.62 -3.10
CA VAL A 269 8.95 -13.56 -3.60
C VAL A 269 8.47 -12.13 -3.74
N GLU A 270 7.48 -11.90 -4.59
CA GLU A 270 6.78 -10.62 -4.66
C GLU A 270 5.92 -10.43 -3.39
N GLY A 271 6.15 -9.33 -2.67
CA GLY A 271 5.35 -8.94 -1.50
C GLY A 271 4.06 -8.22 -1.90
N SER A 272 3.19 -7.98 -0.91
CA SER A 272 1.86 -7.37 -1.11
C SER A 272 1.86 -5.98 -1.75
N THR A 273 3.00 -5.28 -1.74
CA THR A 273 3.19 -3.97 -2.37
C THR A 273 3.93 -4.05 -3.72
N GLY A 274 4.10 -5.25 -4.29
CA GLY A 274 4.92 -5.49 -5.48
C GLY A 274 6.44 -5.46 -5.25
N ASN A 275 6.89 -5.27 -4.01
CA ASN A 275 8.31 -5.24 -3.66
C ASN A 275 8.82 -6.66 -3.35
N PRO A 276 10.06 -7.03 -3.74
CA PRO A 276 10.63 -8.33 -3.41
C PRO A 276 10.87 -8.48 -1.90
N VAL A 277 10.54 -9.66 -1.40
CA VAL A 277 10.72 -10.10 -0.01
C VAL A 277 11.55 -11.38 -0.02
N ARG A 278 12.72 -11.37 0.63
CA ARG A 278 13.56 -12.57 0.79
C ARG A 278 12.89 -13.54 1.77
N LEU A 279 12.81 -14.82 1.39
CA LEU A 279 12.27 -15.87 2.25
C LEU A 279 13.33 -16.46 3.20
N ASN A 280 14.60 -16.46 2.80
CA ASN A 280 15.68 -17.05 3.58
C ASN A 280 16.67 -15.98 4.10
N ARG A 281 17.47 -16.35 5.11
CA ARG A 281 18.52 -15.51 5.67
C ARG A 281 19.86 -15.83 5.02
N SER A 282 20.07 -15.27 3.82
CA SER A 282 21.30 -15.43 3.04
C SER A 282 22.57 -15.15 3.86
N SER A 283 23.58 -16.01 3.72
CA SER A 283 24.86 -15.84 4.40
C SER A 283 25.63 -14.60 3.92
N ALA A 284 25.45 -14.19 2.66
CA ALA A 284 26.09 -12.97 2.14
C ALA A 284 25.51 -11.71 2.77
N VAL A 285 24.19 -11.68 2.98
CA VAL A 285 23.51 -10.57 3.66
C VAL A 285 23.88 -10.56 5.15
N ALA A 286 23.93 -11.73 5.79
CA ALA A 286 24.33 -11.82 7.19
C ALA A 286 25.78 -11.36 7.43
N ASP A 287 26.69 -11.63 6.49
CA ASP A 287 28.10 -11.25 6.55
C ASP A 287 28.35 -9.77 6.20
N SER A 288 27.71 -9.26 5.14
CA SER A 288 28.05 -7.95 4.55
C SER A 288 26.92 -6.92 4.52
N GLY A 289 25.71 -7.31 4.90
CA GLY A 289 24.49 -6.51 4.73
C GLY A 289 23.97 -6.45 3.28
N LYS A 290 24.63 -7.14 2.33
CA LYS A 290 24.30 -7.06 0.91
C LYS A 290 24.00 -8.44 0.31
N GLU A 291 23.03 -8.46 -0.59
CA GLU A 291 22.73 -9.63 -1.41
C GLU A 291 23.82 -9.82 -2.48
N ARG A 292 24.18 -11.07 -2.76
CA ARG A 292 25.21 -11.40 -3.75
C ARG A 292 24.65 -11.24 -5.17
N THR A 293 25.45 -10.67 -6.06
CA THR A 293 25.15 -10.64 -7.50
C THR A 293 25.50 -12.00 -8.12
N VAL A 294 24.55 -12.62 -8.81
CA VAL A 294 24.68 -13.94 -9.44
C VAL A 294 24.40 -13.91 -10.95
N GLY A 295 24.94 -14.88 -11.69
CA GLY A 295 24.83 -14.96 -13.15
C GLY A 295 23.66 -15.79 -13.67
N SER A 296 23.03 -16.59 -12.82
CA SER A 296 21.97 -17.52 -13.21
C SER A 296 20.84 -17.51 -12.18
N HIS A 297 19.61 -17.45 -12.68
CA HIS A 297 18.38 -17.37 -11.89
C HIS A 297 17.33 -18.31 -12.46
N LEU A 298 16.39 -18.71 -11.61
CA LEU A 298 15.12 -19.29 -12.02
C LEU A 298 13.99 -18.47 -11.39
N GLY A 299 13.09 -17.97 -12.24
CA GLY A 299 11.89 -17.24 -11.87
C GLY A 299 10.63 -17.96 -12.29
N VAL A 300 9.54 -17.68 -11.58
CA VAL A 300 8.21 -18.28 -11.80
C VAL A 300 7.16 -17.17 -11.84
N PHE A 301 6.44 -17.08 -12.94
CA PHE A 301 5.20 -16.29 -13.04
C PHE A 301 4.05 -17.08 -12.41
N ALA A 302 3.23 -16.41 -11.62
CA ALA A 302 2.05 -16.99 -11.00
C ALA A 302 1.01 -15.89 -10.74
N LYS A 303 -0.26 -16.26 -10.50
CA LYS A 303 -1.27 -15.31 -10.04
C LYS A 303 -1.25 -15.18 -8.52
N PRO A 304 -1.61 -14.03 -7.93
CA PRO A 304 -1.82 -13.91 -6.49
C PRO A 304 -2.78 -14.98 -5.96
N VAL A 305 -2.53 -15.51 -4.75
CA VAL A 305 -3.56 -16.30 -4.04
C VAL A 305 -4.72 -15.36 -3.74
N THR A 306 -5.91 -15.66 -4.24
CA THR A 306 -7.13 -15.04 -3.72
C THR A 306 -7.21 -15.38 -2.23
N GLY A 307 -7.19 -14.39 -1.32
CA GLY A 307 -7.46 -14.61 0.10
C GLY A 307 -8.85 -15.21 0.34
N PHE A 308 -9.25 -15.42 1.59
CA PHE A 308 -10.67 -15.77 1.84
C PHE A 308 -11.59 -14.64 1.37
N ILE A 309 -11.19 -13.39 1.62
CA ILE A 309 -11.81 -12.16 1.11
C ILE A 309 -11.00 -11.63 -0.07
N ASN A 310 -11.67 -11.28 -1.15
CA ASN A 310 -11.09 -10.84 -2.42
C ASN A 310 -11.82 -9.61 -2.97
N GLU A 311 -11.20 -8.94 -3.94
CA GLU A 311 -11.87 -7.89 -4.75
C GLU A 311 -12.53 -6.79 -3.90
N VAL A 312 -11.87 -6.40 -2.81
CA VAL A 312 -12.39 -5.37 -1.91
C VAL A 312 -12.32 -4.00 -2.59
N VAL A 313 -13.47 -3.44 -2.95
CA VAL A 313 -13.62 -2.18 -3.67
C VAL A 313 -14.48 -1.21 -2.85
N ALA A 314 -14.12 0.06 -2.85
CA ALA A 314 -14.96 1.16 -2.38
C ALA A 314 -15.39 2.01 -3.58
N LEU A 315 -16.69 2.24 -3.71
CA LEU A 315 -17.27 3.24 -4.59
C LEU A 315 -17.79 4.36 -3.67
N PRO A 316 -17.05 5.47 -3.50
CA PRO A 316 -17.52 6.58 -2.69
C PRO A 316 -18.47 7.51 -3.46
N ASP A 317 -19.21 8.32 -2.71
CA ASP A 317 -19.95 9.49 -3.18
C ASP A 317 -19.71 10.66 -2.20
N ASP A 318 -20.66 11.60 -2.06
CA ASP A 318 -20.62 12.72 -1.13
C ASP A 318 -20.79 12.32 0.34
N ASP A 319 -21.90 11.68 0.68
CA ASP A 319 -22.27 11.33 2.06
C ASP A 319 -22.42 9.83 2.30
N VAL A 320 -22.07 9.04 1.28
CA VAL A 320 -22.26 7.60 1.22
C VAL A 320 -21.08 6.92 0.53
N ALA A 321 -20.88 5.63 0.83
CA ALA A 321 -19.97 4.77 0.08
C ALA A 321 -20.54 3.36 -0.01
N THR A 322 -20.40 2.71 -1.17
CA THR A 322 -20.68 1.27 -1.30
C THR A 322 -19.35 0.52 -1.24
N ILE A 323 -19.22 -0.38 -0.26
CA ILE A 323 -18.07 -1.27 -0.13
C ILE A 323 -18.48 -2.66 -0.59
N THR A 324 -17.69 -3.27 -1.47
CA THR A 324 -17.99 -4.59 -2.02
C THR A 324 -16.77 -5.49 -2.00
N TRP A 325 -17.01 -6.80 -1.94
CA TRP A 325 -15.97 -7.83 -1.98
C TRP A 325 -16.57 -9.20 -2.32
N THR A 326 -15.69 -10.15 -2.64
CA THR A 326 -16.05 -11.56 -2.85
C THR A 326 -15.37 -12.45 -1.81
N THR A 327 -15.97 -13.61 -1.53
CA THR A 327 -15.39 -14.62 -0.64
C THR A 327 -15.28 -15.98 -1.31
N ARG A 328 -14.31 -16.79 -0.86
CA ARG A 328 -14.09 -18.16 -1.40
C ARG A 328 -15.19 -19.15 -1.03
N ALA A 329 -15.97 -18.87 0.01
CA ALA A 329 -17.11 -19.69 0.43
C ALA A 329 -18.18 -18.80 1.06
N PRO A 330 -19.46 -19.22 1.10
CA PRO A 330 -20.53 -18.43 1.70
C PRO A 330 -20.19 -17.95 3.12
N ALA A 331 -20.28 -16.64 3.33
CA ALA A 331 -19.89 -15.97 4.57
C ALA A 331 -20.83 -14.82 4.92
N THR A 332 -20.71 -14.28 6.13
CA THR A 332 -21.42 -13.06 6.55
C THR A 332 -20.82 -11.79 5.93
N THR A 333 -21.59 -10.70 5.95
CA THR A 333 -21.20 -9.38 5.42
C THR A 333 -21.05 -8.36 6.55
N GLN A 334 -19.88 -7.75 6.71
CA GLN A 334 -19.66 -6.61 7.62
C GLN A 334 -18.48 -5.75 7.15
N VAL A 335 -18.49 -4.45 7.48
CA VAL A 335 -17.36 -3.55 7.29
C VAL A 335 -17.02 -2.84 8.60
N GLU A 336 -15.72 -2.70 8.86
CA GLU A 336 -15.18 -1.79 9.88
C GLU A 336 -14.54 -0.60 9.17
N TYR A 337 -14.72 0.61 9.71
CA TYR A 337 -14.25 1.85 9.09
C TYR A 337 -13.96 2.96 10.12
N GLY A 338 -13.28 4.02 9.70
CA GLY A 338 -12.98 5.17 10.56
C GLY A 338 -12.12 6.24 9.90
N LEU A 339 -11.90 7.36 10.59
CA LEU A 339 -11.05 8.46 10.12
C LEU A 339 -9.55 8.16 10.25
N THR A 340 -9.20 7.12 10.99
CA THR A 340 -7.81 6.63 11.17
C THR A 340 -7.73 5.15 10.86
N SER A 341 -6.50 4.64 10.69
CA SER A 341 -6.22 3.23 10.46
C SER A 341 -6.57 2.32 11.65
N ASP A 342 -6.85 2.88 12.82
CA ASP A 342 -7.26 2.07 13.98
C ASP A 342 -8.67 1.51 13.84
N LEU A 343 -9.48 2.11 12.95
CA LEU A 343 -10.89 1.81 12.71
C LEU A 343 -11.73 2.00 13.98
N GLY A 344 -12.79 2.80 13.91
CA GLY A 344 -13.57 3.19 15.11
C GLY A 344 -15.05 2.86 15.02
N LEU A 345 -15.51 2.49 13.83
CA LEU A 345 -16.91 2.27 13.48
C LEU A 345 -17.06 0.91 12.84
N THR A 346 -18.20 0.27 13.07
CA THR A 346 -18.55 -1.01 12.46
C THR A 346 -19.99 -0.97 11.99
N THR A 347 -20.25 -1.60 10.85
CA THR A 347 -21.62 -1.81 10.38
C THR A 347 -22.27 -2.97 11.15
N PRO A 348 -23.61 -3.06 11.18
CA PRO A 348 -24.28 -4.30 11.55
C PRO A 348 -23.79 -5.48 10.69
N THR A 349 -23.73 -6.67 11.26
CA THR A 349 -23.42 -7.91 10.53
C THR A 349 -24.67 -8.42 9.82
N GLU A 350 -24.59 -8.61 8.50
CA GLU A 350 -25.63 -9.32 7.76
C GLU A 350 -25.33 -10.83 7.81
N ALA A 351 -26.22 -11.59 8.45
CA ALA A 351 -26.02 -13.02 8.73
C ALA A 351 -26.25 -13.95 7.52
N ALA A 352 -26.85 -13.43 6.44
CA ALA A 352 -27.12 -14.23 5.24
C ALA A 352 -25.79 -14.63 4.57
N ALA A 353 -25.52 -15.94 4.52
CA ALA A 353 -24.28 -16.45 3.95
C ALA A 353 -24.30 -16.33 2.42
N THR A 354 -23.37 -15.54 1.88
CA THR A 354 -23.19 -15.28 0.43
C THR A 354 -21.71 -15.28 0.08
N THR A 355 -21.37 -15.50 -1.19
CA THR A 355 -19.99 -15.35 -1.70
C THR A 355 -19.70 -13.96 -2.26
N ASN A 356 -20.74 -13.15 -2.35
CA ASN A 356 -20.80 -11.86 -3.00
C ASN A 356 -21.35 -10.88 -1.99
N HIS A 357 -20.60 -9.83 -1.66
CA HIS A 357 -20.91 -8.93 -0.57
C HIS A 357 -20.97 -7.48 -1.03
N ALA A 358 -21.93 -6.72 -0.50
CA ALA A 358 -22.01 -5.28 -0.66
C ALA A 358 -22.61 -4.66 0.60
N ILE A 359 -22.03 -3.56 1.08
CA ILE A 359 -22.59 -2.78 2.17
C ILE A 359 -22.55 -1.30 1.84
N ARG A 360 -23.61 -0.59 2.24
CA ARG A 360 -23.70 0.86 2.07
C ARG A 360 -23.38 1.55 3.40
N LEU A 361 -22.33 2.33 3.40
CA LEU A 361 -22.00 3.29 4.46
C LEU A 361 -22.79 4.58 4.19
N THR A 362 -23.38 5.16 5.23
CA THR A 362 -24.19 6.39 5.17
C THR A 362 -23.74 7.39 6.24
N GLY A 363 -24.10 8.66 6.07
CA GLY A 363 -23.76 9.72 7.03
C GLY A 363 -22.26 10.04 7.06
N LEU A 364 -21.56 9.80 5.95
CA LEU A 364 -20.17 10.18 5.80
C LEU A 364 -20.08 11.70 5.57
N ILE A 365 -18.98 12.30 5.99
CA ILE A 365 -18.72 13.72 5.81
C ILE A 365 -18.17 13.93 4.39
N PRO A 366 -18.70 14.85 3.57
CA PRO A 366 -18.14 15.15 2.25
C PRO A 366 -16.68 15.60 2.31
N GLY A 367 -15.88 15.26 1.30
CA GLY A 367 -14.46 15.63 1.21
C GLY A 367 -13.56 14.98 2.27
N THR A 368 -14.02 13.92 2.93
CA THR A 368 -13.35 13.29 4.07
C THR A 368 -12.79 11.92 3.70
N GLY A 369 -11.58 11.64 4.16
CA GLY A 369 -10.91 10.35 4.02
C GLY A 369 -11.36 9.35 5.09
N TYR A 370 -11.62 8.11 4.67
CA TYR A 370 -11.99 7.00 5.53
C TYR A 370 -11.12 5.78 5.26
N TYR A 371 -10.63 5.17 6.33
CA TYR A 371 -10.02 3.85 6.34
C TYR A 371 -11.11 2.80 6.56
N PHE A 372 -10.97 1.62 5.92
CA PHE A 372 -11.93 0.54 6.07
C PHE A 372 -11.32 -0.84 5.84
N ARG A 373 -11.98 -1.89 6.34
CA ARG A 373 -11.73 -3.29 5.95
C ARG A 373 -13.03 -4.09 5.89
N ALA A 374 -13.05 -5.09 5.01
CA ALA A 374 -14.13 -6.07 4.95
C ALA A 374 -13.93 -7.15 6.00
N VAL A 375 -15.02 -7.59 6.62
CA VAL A 375 -15.07 -8.66 7.62
C VAL A 375 -16.11 -9.69 7.18
N SER A 376 -15.71 -10.96 7.13
CA SER A 376 -16.59 -12.06 6.76
C SER A 376 -16.34 -13.27 7.66
N GLU A 377 -17.41 -13.85 8.19
CA GLU A 377 -17.34 -15.07 9.00
C GLU A 377 -17.87 -16.26 8.19
N ALA A 378 -17.10 -17.34 8.16
CA ALA A 378 -17.50 -18.62 7.58
C ALA A 378 -17.03 -19.78 8.46
N GLY A 379 -17.92 -20.73 8.73
CA GLY A 379 -17.61 -21.91 9.53
C GLY A 379 -17.10 -21.60 10.94
N GLY A 380 -17.53 -20.48 11.54
CA GLY A 380 -17.07 -20.02 12.86
C GLY A 380 -15.68 -19.39 12.89
N THR A 381 -15.08 -19.14 11.72
CA THR A 381 -13.82 -18.39 11.58
C THR A 381 -14.08 -17.03 10.98
N THR A 382 -13.55 -15.98 11.60
CA THR A 382 -13.60 -14.61 11.08
C THR A 382 -12.40 -14.33 10.19
N TYR A 383 -12.66 -13.82 9.00
CA TYR A 383 -11.67 -13.38 8.03
C TYR A 383 -11.78 -11.87 7.85
N THR A 384 -10.64 -11.21 7.68
CA THR A 384 -10.57 -9.77 7.43
C THR A 384 -9.72 -9.46 6.22
N SER A 385 -10.10 -8.46 5.43
CA SER A 385 -9.20 -7.90 4.42
C SER A 385 -8.08 -7.08 5.06
N THR A 386 -7.09 -6.70 4.25
CA THR A 386 -6.21 -5.57 4.61
C THR A 386 -7.02 -4.28 4.73
N ILE A 387 -6.51 -3.33 5.52
CA ILE A 387 -7.09 -1.99 5.63
C ILE A 387 -6.85 -1.24 4.31
N ARG A 388 -7.88 -0.58 3.82
CA ARG A 388 -7.92 0.24 2.61
C ARG A 388 -8.40 1.64 2.95
N PHE A 389 -8.33 2.55 1.98
CA PHE A 389 -8.72 3.94 2.11
C PHE A 389 -9.61 4.36 0.95
N PHE A 390 -10.60 5.21 1.21
CA PHE A 390 -11.34 5.97 0.20
C PHE A 390 -11.59 7.40 0.72
N ALA A 391 -11.90 8.33 -0.18
CA ALA A 391 -12.36 9.66 0.19
C ALA A 391 -13.74 9.93 -0.41
N THR A 392 -14.61 10.55 0.36
CA THR A 392 -15.87 11.09 -0.15
C THR A 392 -15.62 12.34 -1.00
N THR A 393 -16.52 12.61 -1.94
CA THR A 393 -16.39 13.78 -2.83
C THR A 393 -17.19 14.95 -2.29
N ASN A 394 -16.55 16.10 -2.09
CA ASN A 394 -17.30 17.33 -1.81
C ASN A 394 -17.70 18.01 -3.12
N TYR A 395 -18.92 17.80 -3.58
CA TYR A 395 -19.43 18.46 -4.79
C TYR A 395 -19.83 19.89 -4.47
N LEU A 396 -19.07 20.83 -5.01
CA LEU A 396 -19.30 22.26 -4.83
C LEU A 396 -19.66 22.91 -6.16
N SER A 397 -20.67 23.76 -6.15
CA SER A 397 -20.80 24.83 -7.13
C SER A 397 -20.07 26.04 -6.59
N THR A 398 -19.15 26.61 -7.36
CA THR A 398 -18.33 27.74 -6.94
C THR A 398 -18.53 28.94 -7.84
N ASN A 399 -18.43 30.14 -7.27
CA ASN A 399 -18.44 31.41 -7.99
C ASN A 399 -17.43 32.35 -7.33
N LEU A 400 -16.48 32.88 -8.10
CA LEU A 400 -15.57 33.91 -7.61
C LEU A 400 -16.37 35.21 -7.43
N VAL A 401 -16.52 35.65 -6.18
CA VAL A 401 -17.33 36.83 -5.83
C VAL A 401 -16.49 38.04 -5.48
N ILE A 402 -15.24 37.82 -5.07
CA ILE A 402 -14.22 38.86 -4.89
C ILE A 402 -12.92 38.30 -5.48
N ALA A 403 -12.34 38.97 -6.47
CA ALA A 403 -11.02 38.66 -7.00
C ALA A 403 -9.92 39.44 -6.25
N LEU A 404 -8.66 38.97 -6.31
CA LEU A 404 -7.53 39.75 -5.80
C LEU A 404 -7.35 41.10 -6.51
N THR A 405 -7.91 41.25 -7.71
CA THR A 405 -7.93 42.50 -8.47
C THR A 405 -9.11 43.40 -8.12
N ASP A 406 -10.04 42.98 -7.28
CA ASP A 406 -11.20 43.81 -6.95
C ASP A 406 -10.81 44.92 -5.96
N SER A 407 -11.49 46.05 -6.05
CA SER A 407 -11.23 47.21 -5.19
C SER A 407 -11.78 47.00 -3.79
N TRP A 408 -11.00 47.46 -2.81
CA TRP A 408 -11.36 47.49 -1.39
C TRP A 408 -11.35 48.93 -0.88
N LYS A 409 -12.38 49.39 -0.19
CA LYS A 409 -12.27 50.64 0.58
C LYS A 409 -11.45 50.38 1.84
N TYR A 410 -10.68 51.37 2.29
CA TYR A 410 -9.91 51.27 3.52
C TYR A 410 -10.00 52.51 4.41
N SER A 411 -9.80 52.28 5.71
CA SER A 411 -9.62 53.29 6.74
C SER A 411 -8.48 52.89 7.68
N PHE A 412 -7.78 53.88 8.24
CA PHE A 412 -6.78 53.71 9.30
C PHE A 412 -7.16 54.52 10.55
N ALA A 413 -8.37 55.07 10.59
CA ALA A 413 -8.91 55.72 11.78
C ALA A 413 -9.24 54.67 12.85
N ASN A 414 -9.19 55.03 14.13
CA ASN A 414 -9.71 54.16 15.18
C ASN A 414 -11.25 54.04 15.01
N LEU A 415 -11.74 52.82 14.81
CA LEU A 415 -13.17 52.49 14.63
C LEU A 415 -13.76 51.69 15.81
N ASP A 416 -13.09 51.65 16.95
CA ASP A 416 -13.57 50.99 18.15
C ASP A 416 -14.95 51.54 18.55
N GLY A 417 -15.91 50.64 18.74
CA GLY A 417 -17.30 51.01 19.09
C GLY A 417 -18.11 51.64 17.95
N VAL A 418 -17.57 51.70 16.73
CA VAL A 418 -18.30 52.10 15.52
C VAL A 418 -18.82 50.84 14.82
N ALA A 419 -20.08 50.85 14.37
CA ALA A 419 -20.69 49.73 13.65
C ALA A 419 -20.25 49.66 12.18
N TRP A 420 -18.95 49.73 11.91
CA TRP A 420 -18.39 49.87 10.56
C TRP A 420 -18.47 48.59 9.71
N THR A 421 -18.69 47.44 10.35
CA THR A 421 -18.81 46.12 9.71
C THR A 421 -20.21 45.84 9.14
N GLU A 422 -21.20 46.66 9.50
CA GLU A 422 -22.60 46.49 9.10
C GLU A 422 -22.82 46.76 7.60
N LEU A 423 -23.87 46.16 7.04
CA LEU A 423 -24.20 46.26 5.61
C LEU A 423 -24.51 47.71 5.18
N ASP A 424 -25.19 48.49 6.04
CA ASP A 424 -25.66 49.84 5.74
C ASP A 424 -24.73 50.95 6.22
N PHE A 425 -23.54 50.62 6.74
CA PHE A 425 -22.56 51.63 7.15
C PHE A 425 -22.05 52.43 5.95
N ASP A 426 -22.12 53.76 6.07
CA ASP A 426 -21.69 54.72 5.06
C ASP A 426 -20.17 54.91 5.07
N ASP A 427 -19.48 54.23 4.15
CA ASP A 427 -18.05 54.38 3.89
C ASP A 427 -17.76 55.28 2.68
N SER A 428 -18.66 56.19 2.31
CA SER A 428 -18.41 57.15 1.23
C SER A 428 -17.20 58.04 1.50
N ASN A 429 -16.85 58.25 2.77
CA ASN A 429 -15.68 59.02 3.21
C ASN A 429 -14.41 58.17 3.37
N TRP A 430 -14.48 56.85 3.22
CA TRP A 430 -13.29 56.01 3.31
C TRP A 430 -12.39 56.25 2.12
N SER A 431 -11.09 56.11 2.38
CA SER A 431 -10.13 56.00 1.30
C SER A 431 -10.29 54.62 0.67
N GLY A 432 -9.49 54.36 -0.33
CA GLY A 432 -9.40 53.02 -0.87
C GLY A 432 -9.86 52.92 -2.31
N PRO A 433 -9.13 52.05 -3.01
CA PRO A 433 -8.30 52.57 -4.08
C PRO A 433 -8.47 51.66 -5.32
N GLY A 434 -7.48 51.65 -6.21
CA GLY A 434 -7.46 50.78 -7.39
C GLY A 434 -7.40 49.28 -7.06
N ALA A 435 -7.53 48.48 -8.13
CA ALA A 435 -7.42 47.03 -8.13
C ALA A 435 -6.07 46.52 -7.57
N GLY A 436 -6.08 45.41 -6.82
CA GLY A 436 -4.86 44.67 -6.43
C GLY A 436 -4.64 44.50 -4.92
N VAL A 437 -3.50 43.91 -4.56
CA VAL A 437 -3.07 43.71 -3.17
C VAL A 437 -2.55 45.02 -2.59
N LEU A 438 -3.17 45.49 -1.50
CA LEU A 438 -2.85 46.74 -0.82
C LEU A 438 -1.71 46.54 0.16
N TRP A 439 -0.84 47.54 0.30
CA TRP A 439 0.39 47.38 1.08
C TRP A 439 0.92 48.70 1.62
N ALA A 440 1.60 48.70 2.76
CA ALA A 440 2.53 49.76 3.11
C ALA A 440 3.85 49.09 3.51
N ASP A 441 4.98 49.61 3.03
CA ASP A 441 6.30 49.11 3.39
C ASP A 441 7.31 50.27 3.45
N THR A 442 7.94 50.44 4.61
CA THR A 442 8.92 51.51 4.88
C THR A 442 10.34 51.16 4.40
N ARG A 443 10.57 49.92 3.96
CA ARG A 443 11.84 49.42 3.42
C ARG A 443 12.04 49.77 1.94
N GLY A 444 10.98 50.21 1.25
CA GLY A 444 11.09 50.96 -0.01
C GLY A 444 10.61 50.27 -1.30
N SER A 445 9.99 49.08 -1.23
CA SER A 445 9.22 48.50 -2.35
C SER A 445 8.41 47.28 -1.88
N LEU A 446 7.19 47.09 -2.42
CA LEU A 446 6.45 45.84 -2.27
C LEU A 446 7.30 44.64 -2.74
N ASN A 447 7.18 43.51 -2.04
CA ASN A 447 7.82 42.28 -2.48
C ASN A 447 7.28 41.88 -3.88
N PRO A 448 8.13 41.76 -4.91
CA PRO A 448 7.69 41.47 -6.29
C PRO A 448 7.01 40.11 -6.45
N GLU A 449 7.11 39.22 -5.46
CA GLU A 449 6.43 37.92 -5.42
C GLU A 449 4.93 38.05 -5.13
N ILE A 450 4.46 39.21 -4.65
CA ILE A 450 3.06 39.49 -4.37
C ILE A 450 2.44 40.18 -5.59
N GLN A 451 1.53 39.47 -6.26
CA GLN A 451 0.82 39.96 -7.45
C GLN A 451 -0.65 39.55 -7.41
N PRO A 452 -1.58 40.36 -7.96
CA PRO A 452 -1.35 41.67 -8.60
C PRO A 452 -1.08 42.80 -7.59
N GLU A 453 -0.18 43.72 -7.93
CA GLU A 453 0.11 44.90 -7.10
C GLU A 453 -1.05 45.91 -7.11
N GLY A 454 -1.49 46.32 -5.91
CA GLY A 454 -2.44 47.40 -5.69
C GLY A 454 -1.78 48.69 -5.19
N ASP A 455 -2.61 49.68 -4.86
CA ASP A 455 -2.14 50.98 -4.40
C ASP A 455 -1.53 50.93 -2.99
N PRO A 456 -0.49 51.74 -2.69
CA PRO A 456 0.11 51.79 -1.38
C PRO A 456 -0.83 52.44 -0.34
N LEU A 457 -0.83 51.88 0.86
CA LEU A 457 -1.53 52.36 2.05
C LEU A 457 -0.71 53.47 2.75
N PRO A 458 -1.38 54.45 3.38
CA PRO A 458 -0.69 55.51 4.11
C PRO A 458 -0.13 54.98 5.43
N GLY A 459 1.05 55.47 5.84
CA GLY A 459 1.63 55.25 7.17
C GLY A 459 1.56 56.51 8.06
N ASN A 460 2.13 56.41 9.27
CA ASN A 460 2.20 57.53 10.23
C ASN A 460 3.43 58.45 10.03
N GLY A 461 4.24 58.19 9.00
CA GLY A 461 5.49 58.89 8.69
C GLY A 461 6.77 58.17 9.13
N GLU A 462 6.66 57.15 9.99
CA GLU A 462 7.79 56.30 10.44
C GLU A 462 7.51 54.80 10.20
N PHE A 463 6.26 54.36 10.41
CA PHE A 463 5.78 52.98 10.22
C PHE A 463 4.35 52.97 9.65
N PRO A 464 3.86 51.83 9.10
CA PRO A 464 2.43 51.60 8.90
C PRO A 464 1.64 51.76 10.20
N TYR A 465 0.33 51.99 10.10
CA TYR A 465 -0.55 51.98 11.27
C TYR A 465 -0.66 50.57 11.86
N PHE A 466 -0.98 50.49 13.16
CA PHE A 466 -1.20 49.22 13.86
C PHE A 466 -2.28 48.37 13.19
N THR A 467 -3.35 49.05 12.75
CA THR A 467 -4.57 48.43 12.27
C THR A 467 -5.09 49.19 11.06
N TYR A 468 -5.45 48.43 10.02
CA TYR A 468 -6.19 48.94 8.86
C TYR A 468 -7.51 48.20 8.76
N TYR A 469 -8.54 48.93 8.36
CA TYR A 469 -9.89 48.41 8.17
C TYR A 469 -10.22 48.44 6.69
N PHE A 470 -10.78 47.36 6.17
CA PHE A 470 -11.11 47.16 4.77
C PHE A 470 -12.57 46.78 4.62
N ARG A 471 -13.23 47.28 3.57
CA ARG A 471 -14.61 46.94 3.21
C ARG A 471 -14.76 46.76 1.71
N THR A 472 -15.51 45.76 1.29
CA THR A 472 -15.96 45.63 -0.10
C THR A 472 -17.33 44.98 -0.16
N HIS A 473 -18.05 45.25 -1.25
CA HIS A 473 -19.35 44.66 -1.53
C HIS A 473 -19.22 43.54 -2.55
N PHE A 474 -20.00 42.48 -2.37
CA PHE A 474 -20.10 41.40 -3.33
C PHE A 474 -21.54 40.90 -3.46
N GLN A 475 -21.85 40.30 -4.60
CA GLN A 475 -23.16 39.71 -4.86
C GLN A 475 -23.11 38.21 -4.63
N SER A 476 -24.04 37.66 -3.85
CA SER A 476 -24.25 36.22 -3.72
C SER A 476 -25.65 35.82 -4.15
N VAL A 477 -25.78 34.60 -4.69
CA VAL A 477 -27.06 33.98 -5.05
C VAL A 477 -27.35 32.74 -4.21
N ASN A 478 -26.53 32.45 -3.19
CA ASN A 478 -26.52 31.16 -2.49
C ASN A 478 -26.65 31.27 -0.95
N PRO A 479 -27.60 32.04 -0.37
CA PRO A 479 -27.74 32.03 1.09
C PRO A 479 -28.29 30.71 1.63
N GLY A 480 -28.04 30.45 2.92
CA GLY A 480 -28.64 29.37 3.70
C GLY A 480 -27.79 28.09 3.83
N PRO A 481 -28.36 27.00 4.35
CA PRO A 481 -27.62 25.79 4.68
C PRO A 481 -26.81 25.21 3.52
N GLY A 482 -25.53 24.89 3.80
CA GLY A 482 -24.58 24.36 2.83
C GLY A 482 -23.84 25.43 2.00
N SER A 483 -24.05 26.72 2.28
CA SER A 483 -23.18 27.79 1.77
C SER A 483 -21.90 27.87 2.59
N GLN A 484 -20.81 28.25 1.93
CA GLN A 484 -19.51 28.47 2.53
C GLN A 484 -18.75 29.50 1.70
N LEU A 485 -17.85 30.24 2.34
CA LEU A 485 -16.90 31.12 1.65
C LEU A 485 -15.50 30.49 1.72
N GLN A 486 -14.82 30.44 0.58
CA GLN A 486 -13.43 30.03 0.47
C GLN A 486 -12.57 31.26 0.23
N PHE A 487 -11.56 31.44 1.08
CA PHE A 487 -10.69 32.59 1.09
C PHE A 487 -9.30 32.19 0.60
N PHE A 488 -8.73 33.04 -0.24
CA PHE A 488 -7.35 32.98 -0.71
C PHE A 488 -6.79 34.39 -0.67
N GLY A 489 -5.70 34.64 0.06
CA GLY A 489 -5.20 36.01 0.17
C GLY A 489 -3.82 36.15 0.77
N PHE A 490 -3.23 37.32 0.58
CA PHE A 490 -1.99 37.73 1.24
C PHE A 490 -2.37 38.67 2.37
N ILE A 491 -2.28 38.18 3.60
CA ILE A 491 -2.69 38.91 4.80
C ILE A 491 -1.51 38.95 5.75
N ASP A 492 -1.03 40.14 6.04
CA ASP A 492 0.10 40.30 6.94
C ASP A 492 -0.33 40.15 8.39
N ASP A 493 0.56 39.54 9.18
CA ASP A 493 0.42 39.34 10.62
C ASP A 493 -0.91 38.71 11.09
N GLY A 494 -1.98 39.46 11.32
CA GLY A 494 -3.27 38.93 11.74
C GLY A 494 -4.48 39.69 11.21
N ALA A 495 -5.64 39.03 11.15
CA ALA A 495 -6.87 39.65 10.69
C ALA A 495 -8.13 39.11 11.38
N VAL A 496 -9.17 39.94 11.40
CA VAL A 496 -10.54 39.54 11.77
C VAL A 496 -11.47 39.84 10.60
N VAL A 497 -12.25 38.83 10.20
CA VAL A 497 -13.13 38.88 9.02
C VAL A 497 -14.58 38.92 9.48
N TYR A 498 -15.34 39.85 8.91
CA TYR A 498 -16.74 40.08 9.20
C TYR A 498 -17.60 39.98 7.94
N LEU A 499 -18.75 39.32 8.04
CA LEU A 499 -19.77 39.23 7.00
C LEU A 499 -21.05 39.89 7.48
N ASN A 500 -21.48 40.97 6.80
CA ASN A 500 -22.71 41.68 7.10
C ASN A 500 -22.88 42.06 8.59
N GLY A 501 -21.82 42.56 9.23
CA GLY A 501 -21.81 42.94 10.65
C GLY A 501 -21.32 41.86 11.62
N HIS A 502 -21.23 40.59 11.19
CA HIS A 502 -20.92 39.46 12.07
C HIS A 502 -19.50 38.96 11.88
N GLU A 503 -18.76 38.79 12.98
CA GLU A 503 -17.44 38.14 12.95
C GLU A 503 -17.58 36.68 12.50
N ILE A 504 -16.85 36.29 11.45
CA ILE A 504 -16.91 34.93 10.89
C ILE A 504 -15.60 34.17 11.00
N TYR A 505 -14.47 34.85 11.16
CA TYR A 505 -13.15 34.21 11.23
C TYR A 505 -12.07 35.12 11.84
N ARG A 506 -11.12 34.51 12.57
CA ARG A 506 -9.87 35.15 13.02
C ARG A 506 -8.69 34.42 12.42
N LEU A 507 -7.80 35.16 11.77
CA LEU A 507 -6.52 34.67 11.28
C LEU A 507 -5.42 35.22 12.18
N ARG A 508 -4.72 34.35 12.93
CA ARG A 508 -3.57 34.72 13.78
C ARG A 508 -3.86 35.85 14.78
N MET A 509 -5.11 36.00 15.20
CA MET A 509 -5.54 36.86 16.32
C MET A 509 -5.88 35.98 17.53
N GLU A 510 -5.97 36.58 18.72
CA GLU A 510 -6.43 35.86 19.92
C GLU A 510 -7.86 35.33 19.71
N ASP A 511 -8.14 34.10 20.12
CA ASP A 511 -9.46 33.47 19.90
C ASP A 511 -10.59 34.15 20.72
N PRO A 512 -11.86 34.11 20.25
CA PRO A 512 -12.99 34.54 21.06
C PRO A 512 -13.03 33.83 22.43
N PRO A 513 -13.40 34.52 23.53
CA PRO A 513 -14.12 35.80 23.59
C PRO A 513 -13.24 37.05 23.72
N ALA A 514 -11.93 36.97 23.40
CA ALA A 514 -11.06 38.14 23.45
C ALA A 514 -11.62 39.28 22.57
N VAL A 515 -11.63 40.51 23.12
CA VAL A 515 -12.06 41.69 22.37
C VAL A 515 -10.88 42.19 21.55
N VAL A 516 -11.05 42.24 20.24
CA VAL A 516 -10.10 42.89 19.32
C VAL A 516 -10.49 44.36 19.23
N SER A 517 -9.50 45.23 19.33
CA SER A 517 -9.61 46.69 19.21
C SER A 517 -8.54 47.22 18.27
N ASN A 518 -8.62 48.49 17.93
CA ASN A 518 -7.66 49.19 17.06
C ASN A 518 -6.20 49.08 17.53
N GLU A 519 -5.95 48.85 18.82
CA GLU A 519 -4.62 48.71 19.42
C GLU A 519 -4.19 47.24 19.63
N SER A 520 -5.05 46.28 19.27
CA SER A 520 -4.72 44.86 19.36
C SER A 520 -3.63 44.50 18.35
N LEU A 521 -2.72 43.62 18.77
CA LEU A 521 -1.65 43.08 17.93
C LEU A 521 -1.98 41.64 17.52
N ALA A 522 -1.46 41.22 16.38
CA ALA A 522 -1.52 39.82 15.97
C ALA A 522 -0.77 38.91 16.94
N ALA A 523 -1.24 37.68 17.09
CA ALA A 523 -0.62 36.64 17.91
C ALA A 523 0.49 35.87 17.16
N GLY A 524 0.64 36.10 15.86
CA GLY A 524 1.68 35.51 15.02
C GLY A 524 1.74 36.20 13.65
N TYR A 525 2.53 35.64 12.74
CA TYR A 525 2.77 36.21 11.41
C TYR A 525 3.10 35.13 10.37
N PRO A 526 2.80 35.36 9.08
CA PRO A 526 3.15 34.43 7.99
C PRO A 526 4.62 34.60 7.57
N CYS A 527 5.19 33.57 6.92
CA CYS A 527 6.43 33.65 6.12
C CYS A 527 7.55 34.60 6.63
N ASP A 528 8.04 34.33 7.84
CA ASP A 528 9.11 35.09 8.50
C ASP A 528 8.81 36.60 8.72
N GLY A 529 7.53 36.97 8.66
CA GLY A 529 7.03 38.33 8.88
C GLY A 529 6.68 39.08 7.59
N ASP A 530 6.84 38.46 6.43
CA ASP A 530 6.40 39.04 5.16
C ASP A 530 5.22 38.22 4.59
N ALA A 531 4.14 38.89 4.16
CA ALA A 531 2.93 38.24 3.61
C ALA A 531 3.12 37.68 2.18
N ILE A 532 4.16 36.87 1.94
CA ILE A 532 4.50 36.30 0.62
C ILE A 532 3.92 34.92 0.37
N CYS A 533 3.48 34.22 1.41
CA CYS A 533 2.68 33.00 1.26
C CYS A 533 1.20 33.33 1.38
N PRO A 534 0.36 32.80 0.47
CA PRO A 534 -1.06 32.99 0.58
C PRO A 534 -1.63 32.18 1.75
N ASP A 535 -2.58 32.79 2.45
CA ASP A 535 -3.47 32.13 3.39
C ASP A 535 -4.68 31.55 2.63
N GLU A 536 -5.00 30.29 2.94
CA GLU A 536 -6.16 29.59 2.42
C GLU A 536 -7.01 29.06 3.57
N PHE A 537 -8.28 29.44 3.61
CA PHE A 537 -9.22 28.97 4.64
C PHE A 537 -10.66 28.94 4.13
N VAL A 538 -11.49 28.10 4.76
CA VAL A 538 -12.90 27.91 4.43
C VAL A 538 -13.75 28.20 5.66
N VAL A 539 -14.82 28.97 5.47
CA VAL A 539 -15.78 29.29 6.54
C VAL A 539 -17.17 28.84 6.07
N ALA A 540 -17.78 27.89 6.78
CA ALA A 540 -19.07 27.29 6.41
C ALA A 540 -20.20 27.69 7.38
N ASP A 541 -20.13 27.26 8.65
CA ASP A 541 -21.27 27.38 9.59
C ASP A 541 -21.74 28.82 9.81
N SER A 542 -20.82 29.76 10.07
CA SER A 542 -21.15 31.17 10.27
C SER A 542 -21.58 31.89 8.99
N VAL A 543 -21.14 31.41 7.82
CA VAL A 543 -21.57 31.96 6.52
C VAL A 543 -23.01 31.58 6.23
N ALA A 544 -23.40 30.33 6.52
CA ALA A 544 -24.77 29.85 6.30
C ALA A 544 -25.83 30.66 7.06
N GLU A 545 -25.46 31.29 8.17
CA GLU A 545 -26.32 32.13 9.01
C GLU A 545 -26.42 33.59 8.55
N HIS A 546 -25.34 34.14 7.98
CA HIS A 546 -25.21 35.60 7.77
C HIS A 546 -25.13 36.02 6.29
N LEU A 547 -24.87 35.10 5.36
CA LEU A 547 -24.87 35.38 3.92
C LEU A 547 -26.29 35.66 3.41
N ARG A 548 -26.45 36.68 2.59
CA ARG A 548 -27.73 37.12 2.01
C ARG A 548 -27.77 36.91 0.51
N GLU A 549 -28.95 36.68 -0.04
CA GLU A 549 -29.14 36.79 -1.50
C GLU A 549 -29.04 38.26 -1.91
N GLY A 550 -28.28 38.55 -2.96
CA GLY A 550 -27.98 39.89 -3.44
C GLY A 550 -26.73 40.47 -2.78
N ASP A 551 -26.83 41.73 -2.34
CA ASP A 551 -25.71 42.51 -1.84
C ASP A 551 -25.27 42.08 -0.44
N ASN A 552 -23.95 41.91 -0.28
CA ASN A 552 -23.30 41.57 0.97
C ASN A 552 -22.05 42.45 1.14
N VAL A 553 -21.69 42.72 2.40
CA VAL A 553 -20.43 43.38 2.75
C VAL A 553 -19.50 42.37 3.40
N LEU A 554 -18.27 42.33 2.89
CA LEU A 554 -17.15 41.73 3.58
C LEU A 554 -16.28 42.85 4.16
N ALA A 555 -16.08 42.80 5.47
CA ALA A 555 -15.29 43.75 6.22
C ALA A 555 -14.13 43.01 6.91
N VAL A 556 -12.94 43.60 6.90
CA VAL A 556 -11.73 42.98 7.48
C VAL A 556 -10.93 44.02 8.23
N GLU A 557 -10.51 43.72 9.45
CA GLU A 557 -9.44 44.48 10.13
C GLU A 557 -8.16 43.65 10.10
N VAL A 558 -7.04 44.29 9.75
CA VAL A 558 -5.71 43.67 9.67
C VAL A 558 -4.82 44.36 10.69
N HIS A 559 -4.16 43.56 11.52
CA HIS A 559 -3.38 43.98 12.66
C HIS A 559 -1.93 43.55 12.52
N ASN A 560 -1.01 44.48 12.76
CA ASN A 560 0.41 44.16 12.88
C ASN A 560 0.71 43.35 14.15
N TYR A 561 1.75 42.52 14.10
CA TYR A 561 2.29 41.74 15.20
C TYR A 561 3.02 42.62 16.22
N ASN A 562 3.54 43.77 15.78
CA ASN A 562 4.17 44.73 16.68
C ASN A 562 4.07 46.20 16.21
N ALA A 563 4.26 47.12 17.16
CA ALA A 563 4.11 48.57 16.99
C ALA A 563 5.08 49.24 15.99
N ARG A 564 6.12 48.52 15.58
CA ARG A 564 7.18 49.01 14.69
C ARG A 564 7.35 48.06 13.51
N SER A 565 6.28 47.39 13.11
CA SER A 565 6.29 46.60 11.88
C SER A 565 6.67 47.52 10.72
N PRO A 566 7.66 47.14 9.88
CA PRO A 566 8.05 47.98 8.76
C PRO A 566 7.04 47.92 7.61
N ASP A 567 6.18 46.91 7.60
CA ASP A 567 5.21 46.62 6.55
C ASP A 567 3.83 46.18 7.05
N ILE A 568 2.86 46.21 6.14
CA ILE A 568 1.56 45.57 6.25
C ILE A 568 1.03 45.29 4.84
N THR A 569 0.38 44.16 4.63
CA THR A 569 -0.16 43.72 3.34
C THR A 569 -1.55 43.15 3.50
N PHE A 570 -2.46 43.50 2.59
CA PHE A 570 -3.80 42.95 2.52
C PHE A 570 -4.28 42.80 1.07
N GLY A 571 -4.58 41.56 0.69
CA GLY A 571 -5.35 41.25 -0.50
C GLY A 571 -6.10 39.95 -0.28
N LEU A 572 -7.38 39.93 -0.63
CA LEU A 572 -8.25 38.79 -0.35
C LEU A 572 -9.16 38.51 -1.54
N ALA A 573 -9.09 37.30 -2.07
CA ALA A 573 -10.07 36.73 -2.98
C ALA A 573 -11.02 35.83 -2.21
N VAL A 574 -12.28 35.84 -2.64
CA VAL A 574 -13.37 35.10 -2.01
C VAL A 574 -14.18 34.39 -3.07
N THR A 575 -14.31 33.09 -2.89
CA THR A 575 -15.19 32.24 -3.69
C THR A 575 -16.40 31.85 -2.86
N ASP A 576 -17.59 32.22 -3.32
CA ASP A 576 -18.86 31.71 -2.82
C ASP A 576 -19.02 30.28 -3.32
N ALA A 577 -19.14 29.34 -2.39
CA ALA A 577 -19.28 27.93 -2.70
C ALA A 577 -20.50 27.35 -2.00
N ARG A 578 -21.18 26.42 -2.69
CA ARG A 578 -22.33 25.71 -2.14
C ARG A 578 -22.24 24.23 -2.44
N THR A 579 -22.53 23.40 -1.43
CA THR A 579 -22.67 21.95 -1.65
C THR A 579 -23.84 21.68 -2.58
N VAL A 580 -23.61 20.88 -3.61
CA VAL A 580 -24.63 20.49 -4.60
C VAL A 580 -24.75 18.98 -4.69
N THR A 581 -25.97 18.50 -4.93
CA THR A 581 -26.19 17.10 -5.28
C THR A 581 -26.00 16.90 -6.77
N VAL A 582 -25.04 16.06 -7.14
CA VAL A 582 -24.84 15.67 -8.54
C VAL A 582 -25.67 14.42 -8.81
N PRO A 583 -26.42 14.30 -9.92
CA PRO A 583 -27.08 13.05 -10.29
C PRO A 583 -26.07 11.98 -10.69
N ALA A 584 -26.36 10.71 -10.40
CA ALA A 584 -25.51 9.61 -10.87
C ALA A 584 -25.68 9.40 -12.38
N VAL A 585 -24.58 9.07 -13.04
CA VAL A 585 -24.58 8.69 -14.46
C VAL A 585 -24.61 7.17 -14.56
N LEU A 586 -25.60 6.65 -15.29
CA LEU A 586 -25.72 5.25 -15.65
C LEU A 586 -25.35 5.10 -17.13
N ALA A 587 -24.37 4.26 -17.43
CA ALA A 587 -24.00 3.89 -18.79
C ALA A 587 -24.43 2.44 -19.06
N ILE A 588 -24.90 2.20 -20.29
CA ILE A 588 -25.27 0.86 -20.76
C ILE A 588 -24.49 0.60 -22.04
N SER A 589 -23.76 -0.50 -22.10
CA SER A 589 -23.07 -0.98 -23.30
C SER A 589 -23.44 -2.43 -23.60
N GLY A 590 -23.50 -2.80 -24.88
CA GLY A 590 -23.86 -4.16 -25.32
C GLY A 590 -22.88 -4.71 -26.36
N GLY A 591 -22.55 -6.00 -26.22
CA GLY A 591 -21.68 -6.76 -27.14
C GLY A 591 -21.71 -8.26 -26.83
N ASP A 592 -21.63 -9.11 -27.86
CA ASP A 592 -21.51 -10.58 -27.76
C ASP A 592 -22.54 -11.28 -26.85
N GLY A 593 -23.80 -10.82 -26.89
CA GLY A 593 -24.90 -11.42 -26.11
C GLY A 593 -24.90 -11.03 -24.62
N THR A 594 -24.03 -10.10 -24.20
CA THR A 594 -23.97 -9.56 -22.84
C THR A 594 -24.27 -8.06 -22.83
N THR A 595 -24.99 -7.60 -21.81
CA THR A 595 -25.23 -6.17 -21.56
C THR A 595 -24.53 -5.77 -20.26
N SER A 596 -23.75 -4.71 -20.30
CA SER A 596 -23.05 -4.15 -19.16
C SER A 596 -23.72 -2.84 -18.74
N VAL A 597 -24.06 -2.73 -17.46
CA VAL A 597 -24.67 -1.55 -16.85
C VAL A 597 -23.69 -1.00 -15.82
N SER A 598 -23.17 0.21 -16.01
CA SER A 598 -22.12 0.78 -15.17
C SER A 598 -22.45 2.17 -14.65
N TRP A 599 -21.89 2.50 -13.49
CA TRP A 599 -21.96 3.79 -12.82
C TRP A 599 -20.67 4.03 -12.02
N THR A 600 -20.35 5.26 -11.68
CA THR A 600 -19.03 5.60 -11.11
C THR A 600 -19.06 5.97 -9.63
N ARG A 601 -20.24 6.02 -9.01
CA ARG A 601 -20.44 6.56 -7.65
C ARG A 601 -21.12 5.57 -6.71
N GLY A 602 -20.84 5.71 -5.42
CA GLY A 602 -21.39 4.88 -4.35
C GLY A 602 -22.84 5.17 -3.97
N GLY A 603 -23.41 4.31 -3.13
CA GLY A 603 -24.67 4.57 -2.43
C GLY A 603 -25.95 4.33 -3.22
N PHE A 604 -25.86 3.77 -4.43
CA PHE A 604 -27.02 3.48 -5.26
C PHE A 604 -27.40 2.00 -5.23
N VAL A 605 -28.71 1.75 -5.23
CA VAL A 605 -29.29 0.44 -5.55
C VAL A 605 -29.65 0.43 -7.02
N LEU A 606 -29.10 -0.51 -7.79
CA LEU A 606 -29.50 -0.73 -9.17
C LEU A 606 -30.89 -1.37 -9.20
N GLN A 607 -31.81 -0.77 -9.94
CA GLN A 607 -33.15 -1.28 -10.17
C GLN A 607 -33.38 -1.54 -11.66
N TRP A 608 -34.27 -2.47 -11.96
CA TRP A 608 -34.70 -2.77 -13.31
C TRP A 608 -36.23 -2.82 -13.43
N SER A 609 -36.74 -2.69 -14.65
CA SER A 609 -38.16 -2.77 -15.00
C SER A 609 -38.34 -3.22 -16.45
N GLU A 610 -39.46 -3.87 -16.77
CA GLU A 610 -39.85 -4.19 -18.16
C GLU A 610 -40.45 -2.98 -18.90
N GLY A 611 -40.89 -1.96 -18.17
CA GLY A 611 -41.41 -0.70 -18.72
C GLY A 611 -40.68 0.53 -18.19
N ALA A 612 -40.55 1.58 -19.01
CA ALA A 612 -39.87 2.81 -18.64
C ALA A 612 -40.46 3.52 -17.40
N GLN A 613 -41.72 3.24 -17.07
CA GLN A 613 -42.45 3.84 -15.95
C GLN A 613 -42.55 2.92 -14.71
N GLY A 614 -41.96 1.71 -14.76
CA GLY A 614 -42.08 0.71 -13.71
C GLY A 614 -43.17 -0.34 -13.97
N PRO A 615 -43.47 -1.21 -12.99
CA PRO A 615 -42.93 -1.23 -11.62
C PRO A 615 -41.43 -1.55 -11.57
N TRP A 616 -40.71 -0.88 -10.68
CA TRP A 616 -39.26 -1.04 -10.52
C TRP A 616 -38.93 -2.06 -9.45
N THR A 617 -38.00 -2.95 -9.76
CA THR A 617 -37.52 -4.01 -8.85
C THR A 617 -36.03 -3.85 -8.62
N ASP A 618 -35.57 -4.01 -7.37
CA ASP A 618 -34.14 -4.07 -7.08
C ASP A 618 -33.52 -5.26 -7.83
N VAL A 619 -32.33 -5.08 -8.40
CA VAL A 619 -31.60 -6.19 -9.02
C VAL A 619 -31.32 -7.25 -7.94
N PRO A 620 -31.65 -8.54 -8.16
CA PRO A 620 -31.47 -9.59 -7.16
C PRO A 620 -29.99 -9.79 -6.75
N GLY A 621 -29.78 -10.02 -5.45
CA GLY A 621 -28.45 -10.19 -4.86
C GLY A 621 -27.73 -8.86 -4.62
N PRO A 622 -26.62 -8.84 -3.88
CA PRO A 622 -25.82 -7.64 -3.75
C PRO A 622 -25.24 -7.29 -5.12
N VAL A 623 -25.48 -6.07 -5.57
CA VAL A 623 -24.86 -5.53 -6.78
C VAL A 623 -23.40 -5.21 -6.44
N LEU A 624 -22.51 -6.12 -6.84
CA LEU A 624 -21.13 -6.21 -6.33
C LEU A 624 -20.19 -5.13 -6.84
N ALA A 625 -20.47 -4.56 -8.00
CA ALA A 625 -19.66 -3.50 -8.56
C ALA A 625 -20.37 -2.96 -9.79
N SER A 626 -19.99 -1.74 -10.13
CA SER A 626 -20.02 -1.30 -11.51
C SER A 626 -18.73 -1.80 -12.21
N PRO A 627 -18.82 -2.38 -13.42
CA PRO A 627 -20.04 -2.69 -14.17
C PRO A 627 -20.81 -3.92 -13.66
N PHE A 628 -22.14 -3.88 -13.73
CA PHE A 628 -23.04 -5.03 -13.56
C PHE A 628 -23.34 -5.68 -14.91
N THR A 629 -23.07 -6.99 -15.04
CA THR A 629 -23.32 -7.74 -16.28
C THR A 629 -24.66 -8.48 -16.23
N VAL A 630 -25.46 -8.28 -17.27
CA VAL A 630 -26.75 -8.95 -17.48
C VAL A 630 -26.53 -10.12 -18.44
N SER A 631 -26.73 -11.34 -17.92
CA SER A 631 -26.90 -12.56 -18.72
C SER A 631 -28.40 -12.77 -18.98
N ASP A 632 -28.77 -13.09 -20.23
CA ASP A 632 -30.15 -13.21 -20.75
C ASP A 632 -30.95 -11.90 -20.96
N ALA A 633 -30.60 -11.17 -22.02
CA ALA A 633 -31.35 -10.01 -22.53
C ALA A 633 -32.58 -10.41 -23.41
N GLY A 634 -33.29 -11.49 -23.08
CA GLY A 634 -34.43 -11.98 -23.86
C GLY A 634 -35.64 -11.03 -23.91
N SER A 635 -35.65 -9.97 -23.08
CA SER A 635 -36.66 -8.91 -23.07
C SER A 635 -36.04 -7.53 -22.91
N THR A 636 -36.71 -6.49 -23.41
CA THR A 636 -36.32 -5.09 -23.17
C THR A 636 -36.42 -4.79 -21.67
N ARG A 637 -35.30 -4.34 -21.09
CA ARG A 637 -35.25 -3.90 -19.69
C ARG A 637 -34.78 -2.46 -19.61
N TYR A 638 -35.37 -1.72 -18.69
CA TYR A 638 -34.97 -0.39 -18.28
C TYR A 638 -34.22 -0.48 -16.95
N TYR A 639 -33.17 0.32 -16.78
CA TYR A 639 -32.38 0.37 -15.56
C TYR A 639 -32.37 1.78 -14.99
N ARG A 640 -32.34 1.88 -13.65
CA ARG A 640 -32.12 3.14 -12.95
C ARG A 640 -31.32 2.92 -11.67
N LEU A 641 -30.69 3.98 -11.20
CA LEU A 641 -30.08 4.03 -9.87
C LEU A 641 -31.05 4.71 -8.91
N ARG A 642 -31.26 4.09 -7.75
CA ARG A 642 -31.98 4.69 -6.62
C ARG A 642 -30.94 5.03 -5.53
N LYS A 643 -30.81 6.31 -5.18
CA LYS A 643 -30.02 6.73 -4.00
C LYS A 643 -30.73 6.30 -2.73
#